data_AF-A0A9E0VYN0-F1
#
_entry.id   AF-A0A9E0VYN0-F1
#
_cell.length_a   1.000
_cell.length_b   1.000
_cell.length_c   1.000
_cell.angle_alpha   90.00
_cell.angle_beta   90.00
_cell.angle_gamma   90.00
#
_symmetry.space_group_name_H-M   'P 1'
#
loop_
_entity.id
_entity.type
_entity.pdbx_description
1 polymer ?
#
loop_
_entity_poly.entity_id
_entity_poly.type
_entity_poly.pdbx_seq_one_letter_code
_entity_poly.pdbx_strand_id
1 'polypeptide(L)'
;MEPIQQSVVAQWNELQLEVIREGGPAPTPTTYQLHLANAAIYDAYAALSPTASGHYSEIETSLENNDANLAEAISYAAFTVMSQLHPGRAADFEAFLVELGYDPANVSTDPDTAAGLGNLAAQNVFAARANDGSNAENGFADTTGFVPVNAADPTSDRAPGGENFDPNQWQPLREPNGTLTDANGIPIFDNNDPSTFDDQNALTPHWGGVDGFALTSGDQFRPPAPPQLGDFSEYVDGLGNVTTGDQAYRDQIAEVVEISANLTDEQKLIAEYWANGPRGETPPGHWFQIAQDLALRDGHGNAQDAEMFFALSTAIFDAGIATWEAKYTYTYIRPYSAIRDLFFDQEIQAWGGPNQGTQTILGQEWLPYQDVTAPTPPFPEFVSGHSTFSAAASRTLAAYLGSDVYYDGTSVSNYDLDGVEGLDLIGEFITSDLTFEDRADGGDPIVLRWNTLSEAALEAGQSRIFGGIHIQDGNLFGLEVGEQVAANAQVRWSALFTNGGSDRTTLSDDGDLALAGAGNDSVVGGAGDDTIEGGAGDDVLAASDGNDIVLGEEGNDRIGGGLGNDTIDGGAGDDVIGAGQGDDIAAGGDGNDVVSGGAGNDTLSGGADNDSISGSFGNDSIDAGDGDDIVGGGTGQDTILGGAGNDQVGGGEGDDDLFGGDGDDFLAGGGRDDIIDGGAGNDTLNAGAGSDEMAGGEGADLFVFNEFVAGDFDLITDFEVGIDSFFIRVNDLDNGGNGLQGFFDALGIVDTVAGAQFNVNGNDVLLEAVLAADLTLDSFTFL
;
A
#
# COMPACT_ATOMS: atom_id res chain seq x y z
N MET A 1 -15.87 -26.87 -32.97
CA MET A 1 -16.70 -27.48 -31.90
C MET A 1 -17.66 -26.40 -31.41
N GLU A 2 -18.73 -26.73 -30.69
CA GLU A 2 -19.45 -25.66 -29.96
C GLU A 2 -18.50 -25.09 -28.89
N PRO A 3 -18.48 -23.77 -28.64
CA PRO A 3 -17.63 -23.18 -27.59
C PRO A 3 -17.89 -23.86 -26.25
N ILE A 4 -16.83 -24.09 -25.47
CA ILE A 4 -16.98 -24.59 -24.11
C ILE A 4 -17.52 -23.44 -23.26
N GLN A 5 -18.61 -23.67 -22.54
CA GLN A 5 -19.20 -22.66 -21.66
C GLN A 5 -18.25 -22.36 -20.49
N GLN A 6 -17.81 -21.11 -20.39
CA GLN A 6 -16.95 -20.61 -19.31
C GLN A 6 -17.78 -20.17 -18.09
N SER A 7 -17.11 -20.00 -16.95
CA SER A 7 -17.71 -19.43 -15.74
C SER A 7 -18.26 -18.02 -15.99
N VAL A 8 -19.07 -17.51 -15.05
CA VAL A 8 -19.55 -16.12 -15.17
C VAL A 8 -18.40 -15.11 -14.95
N VAL A 9 -17.42 -15.46 -14.12
CA VAL A 9 -16.22 -14.65 -13.87
C VAL A 9 -15.42 -14.48 -15.18
N ALA A 10 -15.15 -15.57 -15.89
CA ALA A 10 -14.43 -15.53 -17.16
C ALA A 10 -15.19 -14.75 -18.25
N GLN A 11 -16.53 -14.75 -18.24
CA GLN A 11 -17.33 -13.93 -19.15
C GLN A 11 -17.25 -12.43 -18.81
N TRP A 12 -17.26 -12.07 -17.52
CA TRP A 12 -17.01 -10.69 -17.09
C TRP A 12 -15.58 -10.25 -17.41
N ASN A 13 -14.59 -11.13 -17.25
CA ASN A 13 -13.21 -10.89 -17.68
C ASN A 13 -13.14 -10.56 -19.19
N GLU A 14 -13.83 -11.31 -20.05
CA GLU A 14 -13.83 -11.01 -21.49
C GLU A 14 -14.38 -9.61 -21.81
N LEU A 15 -15.42 -9.15 -21.10
CA LEU A 15 -15.92 -7.77 -21.24
C LEU A 15 -14.88 -6.75 -20.78
N GLN A 16 -14.11 -7.06 -19.73
CA GLN A 16 -13.01 -6.22 -19.28
C GLN A 16 -11.86 -6.17 -20.30
N LEU A 17 -11.47 -7.31 -20.86
CA LEU A 17 -10.49 -7.38 -21.95
C LEU A 17 -10.95 -6.57 -23.18
N GLU A 18 -12.24 -6.58 -23.48
CA GLU A 18 -12.80 -5.74 -24.54
C GLU A 18 -12.61 -4.24 -24.28
N VAL A 19 -12.81 -3.79 -23.04
CA VAL A 19 -12.50 -2.40 -22.66
C VAL A 19 -11.03 -2.08 -22.91
N ILE A 20 -10.13 -2.98 -22.53
CA ILE A 20 -8.68 -2.76 -22.66
C ILE A 20 -8.28 -2.68 -24.14
N ARG A 21 -8.83 -3.55 -25.00
CA ARG A 21 -8.60 -3.51 -26.46
C ARG A 21 -9.03 -2.18 -27.09
N GLU A 22 -10.08 -1.56 -26.58
CA GLU A 22 -10.59 -0.27 -27.08
C GLU A 22 -9.85 0.95 -26.51
N GLY A 23 -9.27 0.82 -25.31
CA GLY A 23 -8.66 1.92 -24.55
C GLY A 23 -7.22 2.28 -24.92
N GLY A 24 -6.49 1.38 -25.59
CA GLY A 24 -5.07 1.56 -25.91
C GLY A 24 -4.14 1.34 -24.69
N PRO A 25 -2.81 1.49 -24.87
CA PRO A 25 -1.82 1.13 -23.85
C PRO A 25 -1.77 2.12 -22.69
N ALA A 26 -2.32 1.73 -21.55
CA ALA A 26 -2.25 2.46 -20.28
C ALA A 26 -2.02 1.47 -19.12
N PRO A 27 -0.83 0.86 -19.00
CA PRO A 27 -0.61 -0.26 -18.09
C PRO A 27 -1.03 0.02 -16.65
N THR A 28 -0.68 1.16 -16.05
CA THR A 28 -1.01 1.38 -14.64
C THR A 28 -2.50 1.66 -14.37
N PRO A 29 -3.22 2.49 -15.13
CA PRO A 29 -4.69 2.51 -15.02
C PRO A 29 -5.34 1.15 -15.29
N THR A 30 -4.80 0.38 -16.25
CA THR A 30 -5.34 -0.95 -16.58
C THR A 30 -5.17 -1.93 -15.41
N THR A 31 -3.99 -1.99 -14.77
CA THR A 31 -3.79 -2.87 -13.61
C THR A 31 -4.71 -2.49 -12.43
N TYR A 32 -4.93 -1.19 -12.21
CA TYR A 32 -5.87 -0.71 -11.20
C TYR A 32 -7.31 -1.15 -11.48
N GLN A 33 -7.78 -0.98 -12.72
CA GLN A 33 -9.13 -1.36 -13.11
C GLN A 33 -9.34 -2.88 -13.04
N LEU A 34 -8.34 -3.67 -13.43
CA LEU A 34 -8.32 -5.13 -13.26
C LEU A 34 -8.42 -5.49 -11.78
N HIS A 35 -7.63 -4.85 -10.91
CA HIS A 35 -7.64 -5.10 -9.48
C HIS A 35 -9.00 -4.82 -8.84
N LEU A 36 -9.58 -3.64 -9.04
CA LEU A 36 -10.87 -3.27 -8.45
C LEU A 36 -12.01 -4.24 -8.85
N ALA A 37 -12.07 -4.62 -10.12
CA ALA A 37 -13.11 -5.53 -10.60
C ALA A 37 -12.98 -6.91 -9.96
N ASN A 38 -11.76 -7.45 -9.91
CA ASN A 38 -11.51 -8.79 -9.39
C ASN A 38 -11.55 -8.84 -7.86
N ALA A 39 -11.18 -7.77 -7.16
CA ALA A 39 -11.35 -7.65 -5.71
C ALA A 39 -12.82 -7.64 -5.31
N ALA A 40 -13.67 -6.89 -6.01
CA ALA A 40 -15.11 -6.90 -5.72
C ALA A 40 -15.77 -8.26 -6.03
N ILE A 41 -15.36 -8.92 -7.12
CA ILE A 41 -15.78 -10.29 -7.44
C ILE A 41 -15.34 -11.26 -6.34
N TYR A 42 -14.11 -11.13 -5.86
CA TYR A 42 -13.54 -11.96 -4.82
C TYR A 42 -14.25 -11.79 -3.48
N ASP A 43 -14.46 -10.56 -2.99
CA ASP A 43 -15.15 -10.31 -1.72
C ASP A 43 -16.60 -10.82 -1.75
N ALA A 44 -17.29 -10.67 -2.90
CA ALA A 44 -18.62 -11.26 -3.08
C ALA A 44 -18.62 -12.80 -3.08
N TYR A 45 -17.53 -13.42 -3.55
CA TYR A 45 -17.31 -14.87 -3.44
C TYR A 45 -16.99 -15.28 -2.01
N ALA A 46 -16.07 -14.57 -1.35
CA ALA A 46 -15.56 -14.88 -0.02
C ALA A 46 -16.68 -14.87 1.03
N ALA A 47 -17.58 -13.89 0.96
CA ALA A 47 -18.76 -13.80 1.82
C ALA A 47 -19.68 -15.05 1.78
N LEU A 48 -19.67 -15.81 0.68
CA LEU A 48 -20.40 -17.07 0.57
C LEU A 48 -19.51 -18.29 0.86
N SER A 49 -18.19 -18.14 0.81
CA SER A 49 -17.23 -19.22 1.02
C SER A 49 -17.15 -19.59 2.51
N PRO A 50 -17.08 -20.89 2.85
CA PRO A 50 -16.89 -21.30 4.25
C PRO A 50 -15.42 -21.22 4.71
N THR A 51 -14.48 -20.90 3.81
CA THR A 51 -13.04 -20.96 4.07
C THR A 51 -12.27 -19.78 3.51
N ALA A 52 -12.92 -18.85 2.81
CA ALA A 52 -12.26 -17.68 2.26
C ALA A 52 -12.72 -16.44 3.04
N SER A 53 -11.82 -15.49 3.20
CA SER A 53 -12.08 -14.17 3.79
C SER A 53 -12.01 -13.10 2.71
N GLY A 54 -12.83 -12.05 2.85
CA GLY A 54 -12.81 -10.89 1.97
C GLY A 54 -11.54 -10.05 2.17
N HIS A 55 -11.08 -9.39 1.12
CA HIS A 55 -9.88 -8.55 1.19
C HIS A 55 -10.17 -7.13 1.64
N TYR A 56 -11.19 -6.47 1.07
CA TYR A 56 -11.55 -5.10 1.44
C TYR A 56 -12.75 -5.05 2.38
N SER A 57 -13.47 -6.16 2.54
CA SER A 57 -14.56 -6.27 3.51
C SER A 57 -14.94 -7.72 3.78
N GLU A 58 -15.15 -8.04 5.05
CA GLU A 58 -15.75 -9.29 5.48
C GLU A 58 -17.27 -9.11 5.58
N ILE A 59 -18.02 -9.61 4.58
CA ILE A 59 -19.46 -9.39 4.50
C ILE A 59 -20.22 -10.59 5.08
N GLU A 60 -20.81 -10.42 6.26
CA GLU A 60 -21.72 -11.42 6.80
C GLU A 60 -23.01 -11.51 5.99
N THR A 61 -23.43 -12.73 5.66
CA THR A 61 -24.68 -13.00 4.94
C THR A 61 -25.39 -14.25 5.43
N SER A 62 -26.72 -14.23 5.41
CA SER A 62 -27.56 -15.42 5.63
C SER A 62 -27.82 -16.23 4.37
N LEU A 63 -27.27 -15.83 3.22
CA LEU A 63 -27.41 -16.55 1.95
C LEU A 63 -26.79 -17.95 2.02
N GLU A 64 -27.48 -18.91 1.42
CA GLU A 64 -26.91 -20.24 1.23
C GLU A 64 -25.78 -20.19 0.19
N ASN A 65 -24.63 -20.77 0.51
CA ASN A 65 -23.55 -20.99 -0.46
C ASN A 65 -24.01 -22.00 -1.54
N ASN A 66 -24.38 -21.48 -2.70
CA ASN A 66 -24.70 -22.26 -3.90
C ASN A 66 -24.37 -21.47 -5.17
N ASP A 67 -24.21 -22.19 -6.29
CA ASP A 67 -23.80 -21.62 -7.57
C ASP A 67 -24.70 -20.48 -8.08
N ALA A 68 -25.99 -20.50 -7.76
CA ALA A 68 -26.94 -19.47 -8.24
C ALA A 68 -26.73 -18.15 -7.50
N ASN A 69 -26.65 -18.20 -6.16
CA ASN A 69 -26.34 -17.04 -5.34
C ASN A 69 -24.95 -16.49 -5.67
N LEU A 70 -23.96 -17.38 -5.82
CA LEU A 70 -22.60 -17.00 -6.17
C LEU A 70 -22.53 -16.31 -7.54
N ALA A 71 -23.15 -16.89 -8.57
CA ALA A 71 -23.16 -16.30 -9.91
C ALA A 71 -23.85 -14.93 -9.95
N GLU A 72 -24.94 -14.75 -9.20
CA GLU A 72 -25.65 -13.48 -9.11
C GLU A 72 -24.81 -12.44 -8.37
N ALA A 73 -24.27 -12.76 -7.20
CA ALA A 73 -23.44 -11.85 -6.40
C ALA A 73 -22.19 -11.37 -7.17
N ILE A 74 -21.44 -12.30 -7.77
CA ILE A 74 -20.30 -11.99 -8.64
C ILE A 74 -20.71 -11.04 -9.77
N SER A 75 -21.87 -11.29 -10.39
CA SER A 75 -22.32 -10.48 -11.53
C SER A 75 -22.67 -9.05 -11.15
N TYR A 76 -23.28 -8.83 -9.98
CA TYR A 76 -23.55 -7.48 -9.49
C TYR A 76 -22.28 -6.76 -9.02
N ALA A 77 -21.33 -7.47 -8.42
CA ALA A 77 -20.02 -6.91 -8.07
C ALA A 77 -19.28 -6.41 -9.33
N ALA A 78 -19.12 -7.30 -10.33
CA ALA A 78 -18.48 -6.97 -11.60
C ALA A 78 -19.23 -5.83 -12.34
N PHE A 79 -20.56 -5.93 -12.45
CA PHE A 79 -21.38 -4.93 -13.10
C PHE A 79 -21.21 -3.54 -12.49
N THR A 80 -21.25 -3.45 -11.16
CA THR A 80 -21.16 -2.17 -10.44
C THR A 80 -19.80 -1.52 -10.65
N VAL A 81 -18.71 -2.28 -10.45
CA VAL A 81 -17.35 -1.77 -10.66
C VAL A 81 -17.12 -1.37 -12.11
N MET A 82 -17.42 -2.25 -13.05
CA MET A 82 -17.20 -2.01 -14.48
C MET A 82 -18.01 -0.81 -15.00
N SER A 83 -19.26 -0.66 -14.57
CA SER A 83 -20.10 0.48 -14.97
C SER A 83 -19.60 1.81 -14.42
N GLN A 84 -19.01 1.80 -13.22
CA GLN A 84 -18.43 3.00 -12.61
C GLN A 84 -17.08 3.37 -13.24
N LEU A 85 -16.21 2.40 -13.50
CA LEU A 85 -14.92 2.62 -14.16
C LEU A 85 -15.07 2.99 -15.63
N HIS A 86 -16.09 2.46 -16.31
CA HIS A 86 -16.29 2.61 -17.74
C HIS A 86 -17.72 3.04 -18.09
N PRO A 87 -18.13 4.26 -17.69
CA PRO A 87 -19.50 4.75 -17.92
C PRO A 87 -19.87 4.82 -19.41
N GLY A 88 -18.89 4.91 -20.30
CA GLY A 88 -19.09 4.85 -21.76
C GLY A 88 -19.56 3.49 -22.29
N ARG A 89 -19.33 2.41 -21.52
CA ARG A 89 -19.70 1.02 -21.85
C ARG A 89 -20.76 0.42 -20.93
N ALA A 90 -21.33 1.21 -20.02
CA ALA A 90 -22.35 0.74 -19.07
C ALA A 90 -23.51 -0.02 -19.73
N ALA A 91 -23.95 0.41 -20.93
CA ALA A 91 -25.01 -0.27 -21.67
C ALA A 91 -24.66 -1.70 -22.11
N ASP A 92 -23.38 -1.99 -22.36
CA ASP A 92 -22.91 -3.32 -22.73
C ASP A 92 -22.93 -4.24 -21.50
N PHE A 93 -22.52 -3.73 -20.34
CA PHE A 93 -22.57 -4.46 -19.07
C PHE A 93 -24.02 -4.70 -18.61
N GLU A 94 -24.91 -3.71 -18.76
CA GLU A 94 -26.34 -3.87 -18.50
C GLU A 94 -26.95 -4.97 -19.40
N ALA A 95 -26.59 -4.99 -20.68
CA ALA A 95 -27.08 -6.00 -21.61
C ALA A 95 -26.62 -7.41 -21.22
N PHE A 96 -25.37 -7.56 -20.79
CA PHE A 96 -24.84 -8.84 -20.31
C PHE A 96 -25.52 -9.28 -19.01
N LEU A 97 -25.72 -8.38 -18.05
CA LEU A 97 -26.42 -8.67 -16.81
C LEU A 97 -27.87 -9.14 -17.05
N VAL A 98 -28.56 -8.53 -18.03
CA VAL A 98 -29.89 -8.95 -18.48
C VAL A 98 -29.87 -10.31 -19.18
N GLU A 99 -28.83 -10.63 -19.95
CA GLU A 99 -28.65 -11.94 -20.58
C GLU A 99 -28.53 -13.06 -19.55
N LEU A 100 -27.85 -12.80 -18.43
CA LEU A 100 -27.78 -13.69 -17.27
C LEU A 100 -29.12 -13.81 -16.51
N GLY A 101 -30.08 -12.93 -16.79
CA GLY A 101 -31.42 -12.95 -16.23
C GLY A 101 -31.63 -12.07 -14.99
N TYR A 102 -30.71 -11.14 -14.72
CA TYR A 102 -30.74 -10.25 -13.56
C TYR A 102 -31.26 -8.84 -13.93
N ASP A 103 -31.65 -8.04 -12.92
CA ASP A 103 -32.23 -6.70 -13.11
C ASP A 103 -31.20 -5.60 -12.82
N PRO A 104 -30.65 -4.91 -13.83
CA PRO A 104 -29.66 -3.84 -13.62
C PRO A 104 -30.19 -2.66 -12.81
N ALA A 105 -31.51 -2.53 -12.62
CA ALA A 105 -32.07 -1.50 -11.75
C ALA A 105 -31.95 -1.81 -10.24
N ASN A 106 -31.49 -3.01 -9.87
CA ASN A 106 -31.31 -3.39 -8.47
C ASN A 106 -30.01 -2.82 -7.89
N VAL A 107 -30.16 -1.77 -7.10
CA VAL A 107 -29.08 -1.06 -6.40
C VAL A 107 -29.09 -1.30 -4.88
N SER A 108 -29.78 -2.36 -4.42
CA SER A 108 -29.76 -2.75 -3.01
C SER A 108 -28.33 -3.03 -2.55
N THR A 109 -28.04 -2.82 -1.27
CA THR A 109 -26.80 -3.24 -0.59
C THR A 109 -27.10 -4.17 0.59
N ASP A 110 -28.29 -4.76 0.62
CA ASP A 110 -28.69 -5.75 1.61
C ASP A 110 -27.90 -7.05 1.40
N PRO A 111 -26.96 -7.42 2.29
CA PRO A 111 -26.08 -8.55 2.11
C PRO A 111 -26.82 -9.89 2.15
N ASP A 112 -28.07 -9.93 2.63
CA ASP A 112 -28.93 -11.11 2.61
C ASP A 112 -29.60 -11.37 1.24
N THR A 113 -29.25 -10.59 0.22
CA THR A 113 -29.65 -10.80 -1.17
C THR A 113 -28.41 -10.86 -2.07
N ALA A 114 -28.35 -11.78 -3.04
CA ALA A 114 -27.14 -11.94 -3.86
C ALA A 114 -26.77 -10.65 -4.61
N ALA A 115 -27.76 -9.95 -5.17
CA ALA A 115 -27.54 -8.64 -5.78
C ALA A 115 -27.01 -7.59 -4.80
N GLY A 116 -27.57 -7.56 -3.58
CA GLY A 116 -27.14 -6.63 -2.54
C GLY A 116 -25.74 -6.92 -2.02
N LEU A 117 -25.39 -8.18 -1.86
CA LEU A 117 -24.04 -8.64 -1.51
C LEU A 117 -23.02 -8.16 -2.55
N GLY A 118 -23.26 -8.42 -3.84
CA GLY A 118 -22.34 -8.00 -4.90
C GLY A 118 -22.18 -6.48 -4.99
N ASN A 119 -23.28 -5.73 -4.88
CA ASN A 119 -23.24 -4.27 -4.86
C ASN A 119 -22.50 -3.71 -3.64
N LEU A 120 -22.66 -4.33 -2.46
CA LEU A 120 -21.98 -3.94 -1.24
C LEU A 120 -20.48 -4.19 -1.34
N ALA A 121 -20.06 -5.36 -1.81
CA ALA A 121 -18.66 -5.68 -2.08
C ALA A 121 -18.02 -4.62 -3.00
N ALA A 122 -18.65 -4.30 -4.13
CA ALA A 122 -18.16 -3.26 -5.03
C ALA A 122 -18.04 -1.87 -4.36
N GLN A 123 -18.99 -1.49 -3.50
CA GLN A 123 -18.93 -0.22 -2.78
C GLN A 123 -17.79 -0.18 -1.76
N ASN A 124 -17.56 -1.28 -1.04
CA ASN A 124 -16.48 -1.38 -0.05
C ASN A 124 -15.12 -1.26 -0.74
N VAL A 125 -14.92 -1.93 -1.89
CA VAL A 125 -13.68 -1.78 -2.69
C VAL A 125 -13.44 -0.31 -3.09
N PHE A 126 -14.46 0.40 -3.58
CA PHE A 126 -14.29 1.81 -3.93
C PHE A 126 -14.00 2.69 -2.70
N ALA A 127 -14.66 2.42 -1.57
CA ALA A 127 -14.44 3.17 -0.34
C ALA A 127 -13.00 2.98 0.17
N ALA A 128 -12.51 1.74 0.21
CA ALA A 128 -11.15 1.41 0.61
C ALA A 128 -10.09 2.05 -0.31
N ARG A 129 -10.42 2.29 -1.59
CA ARG A 129 -9.48 2.84 -2.59
C ARG A 129 -9.67 4.33 -2.91
N ALA A 130 -10.50 5.06 -2.16
CA ALA A 130 -10.81 6.46 -2.48
C ALA A 130 -9.58 7.40 -2.39
N ASN A 131 -8.62 7.11 -1.51
CA ASN A 131 -7.44 7.95 -1.26
C ASN A 131 -6.11 7.19 -1.36
N ASP A 132 -6.08 6.15 -2.17
CA ASP A 132 -4.98 5.18 -2.27
C ASP A 132 -3.74 5.67 -3.03
N GLY A 133 -3.62 6.98 -3.25
CA GLY A 133 -2.56 7.59 -4.06
C GLY A 133 -2.75 7.49 -5.59
N SER A 134 -3.66 6.67 -6.12
CA SER A 134 -3.82 6.45 -7.58
C SER A 134 -4.32 7.67 -8.33
N ASN A 135 -5.04 8.56 -7.64
CA ASN A 135 -5.74 9.72 -8.19
C ASN A 135 -6.78 9.33 -9.25
N ALA A 136 -7.43 8.16 -9.11
CA ALA A 136 -8.40 7.63 -10.06
C ALA A 136 -9.58 8.58 -10.33
N GLU A 137 -10.10 9.25 -9.29
CA GLU A 137 -11.23 10.20 -9.42
C GLU A 137 -10.92 11.39 -10.34
N ASN A 138 -9.63 11.74 -10.49
CA ASN A 138 -9.17 12.81 -11.37
C ASN A 138 -8.52 12.27 -12.67
N GLY A 139 -8.86 11.04 -13.05
CA GLY A 139 -8.37 10.42 -14.28
C GLY A 139 -6.89 10.06 -14.24
N PHE A 140 -6.36 9.70 -13.07
CA PHE A 140 -4.96 9.30 -12.86
C PHE A 140 -3.94 10.39 -13.21
N ALA A 141 -4.32 11.67 -13.08
CA ALA A 141 -3.43 12.77 -13.34
C ALA A 141 -2.22 12.78 -12.37
N ASP A 142 -1.06 13.22 -12.85
CA ASP A 142 0.15 13.34 -12.02
C ASP A 142 -0.06 14.28 -10.82
N THR A 143 0.30 13.79 -9.63
CA THR A 143 0.26 14.55 -8.37
C THR A 143 1.65 14.99 -7.89
N THR A 144 2.73 14.49 -8.51
CA THR A 144 4.12 14.79 -8.13
C THR A 144 4.65 16.09 -8.73
N GLY A 145 4.08 16.53 -9.87
CA GLY A 145 4.59 17.66 -10.64
C GLY A 145 5.86 17.32 -11.40
N PHE A 146 5.99 16.08 -11.88
CA PHE A 146 7.16 15.59 -12.58
C PHE A 146 7.44 16.41 -13.85
N VAL A 147 8.70 16.82 -14.03
CA VAL A 147 9.15 17.53 -15.23
C VAL A 147 10.40 16.84 -15.78
N PRO A 148 10.36 16.35 -17.04
CA PRO A 148 11.52 15.69 -17.64
C PRO A 148 12.67 16.67 -17.87
N VAL A 149 13.90 16.18 -17.67
CA VAL A 149 15.14 16.94 -17.92
C VAL A 149 15.28 17.26 -19.41
N ASN A 150 15.09 16.24 -20.25
CA ASN A 150 15.18 16.33 -21.71
C ASN A 150 13.86 16.78 -22.34
N ALA A 151 13.93 17.24 -23.60
CA ALA A 151 12.80 17.84 -24.31
C ALA A 151 12.29 16.98 -25.48
N ALA A 152 10.98 17.06 -25.72
CA ALA A 152 10.30 16.38 -26.84
C ALA A 152 10.60 17.00 -28.21
N ASP A 153 10.79 18.33 -28.26
CA ASP A 153 11.16 19.00 -29.50
C ASP A 153 12.53 18.51 -29.99
N PRO A 154 12.60 17.82 -31.14
CA PRO A 154 13.85 17.27 -31.66
C PRO A 154 14.86 18.36 -32.10
N THR A 155 14.46 19.64 -32.12
CA THR A 155 15.33 20.79 -32.41
C THR A 155 15.84 21.51 -31.16
N SER A 156 15.39 21.08 -29.97
CA SER A 156 15.83 21.61 -28.69
C SER A 156 17.31 21.35 -28.43
N ASP A 157 17.96 22.22 -27.66
CA ASP A 157 19.30 21.96 -27.13
C ASP A 157 19.33 20.85 -26.05
N ARG A 158 18.14 20.40 -25.61
CA ARG A 158 17.89 19.26 -24.70
C ARG A 158 17.33 18.02 -25.42
N ALA A 159 17.61 17.87 -26.71
CA ALA A 159 17.34 16.66 -27.50
C ALA A 159 18.68 16.02 -27.96
N PRO A 160 18.71 14.73 -28.36
CA PRO A 160 19.94 14.04 -28.75
C PRO A 160 20.83 14.84 -29.71
N GLY A 161 22.13 14.94 -29.39
CA GLY A 161 23.08 15.81 -30.11
C GLY A 161 23.08 17.29 -29.71
N GLY A 162 22.21 17.71 -28.80
CA GLY A 162 22.16 19.05 -28.21
C GLY A 162 23.16 19.26 -27.07
N GLU A 163 23.53 20.52 -26.78
CA GLU A 163 24.53 20.86 -25.75
C GLU A 163 24.07 20.56 -24.32
N ASN A 164 22.76 20.60 -24.06
CA ASN A 164 22.15 20.44 -22.74
C ASN A 164 21.33 19.15 -22.62
N PHE A 165 21.48 18.22 -23.57
CA PHE A 165 20.89 16.89 -23.47
C PHE A 165 21.61 16.07 -22.38
N ASP A 166 20.83 15.46 -21.49
CA ASP A 166 21.37 14.54 -20.49
C ASP A 166 21.17 13.09 -20.95
N PRO A 167 22.24 12.38 -21.35
CA PRO A 167 22.15 11.03 -21.86
C PRO A 167 21.80 9.99 -20.79
N ASN A 168 21.70 10.37 -19.52
CA ASN A 168 21.28 9.46 -18.44
C ASN A 168 19.81 9.64 -18.05
N GLN A 169 19.08 10.53 -18.73
CA GLN A 169 17.72 10.91 -18.37
C GLN A 169 16.73 10.64 -19.51
N TRP A 170 15.51 10.26 -19.15
CA TRP A 170 14.45 9.97 -20.09
C TRP A 170 14.08 11.21 -20.91
N GLN A 171 13.77 10.97 -22.18
CA GLN A 171 13.35 11.98 -23.13
C GLN A 171 11.89 11.69 -23.53
N PRO A 172 10.93 12.60 -23.24
CA PRO A 172 9.62 12.53 -23.89
C PRO A 172 9.80 12.75 -25.39
N LEU A 173 8.99 12.12 -26.23
CA LEU A 173 9.06 12.29 -27.68
C LEU A 173 7.91 13.13 -28.24
N ARG A 174 8.14 13.70 -29.42
CA ARG A 174 7.08 14.27 -30.26
C ARG A 174 6.50 13.19 -31.17
N GLU A 175 5.18 13.05 -31.15
CA GLU A 175 4.46 12.00 -31.87
C GLU A 175 3.43 12.60 -32.84
N PRO A 176 3.26 12.01 -34.03
CA PRO A 176 2.24 12.46 -34.97
C PRO A 176 0.84 12.17 -34.44
N ASN A 177 -0.03 13.18 -34.43
CA ASN A 177 -1.42 13.04 -33.93
C ASN A 177 -2.42 12.58 -35.02
N GLY A 178 -1.90 12.11 -36.17
CA GLY A 178 -2.68 11.60 -37.29
C GLY A 178 -3.32 12.66 -38.19
N THR A 179 -3.21 13.96 -37.88
CA THR A 179 -3.78 15.03 -38.74
C THR A 179 -3.02 15.24 -40.04
N LEU A 180 -1.75 14.83 -40.08
CA LEU A 180 -0.89 14.83 -41.27
C LEU A 180 -0.40 13.41 -41.53
N THR A 181 -0.42 12.99 -42.80
CA THR A 181 0.06 11.67 -43.24
C THR A 181 0.99 11.79 -44.45
N ASP A 182 1.85 10.80 -44.61
CA ASP A 182 2.72 10.67 -45.78
C ASP A 182 1.96 10.14 -47.02
N ALA A 183 2.68 9.89 -48.11
CA ALA A 183 2.08 9.40 -49.36
C ALA A 183 1.43 8.01 -49.25
N ASN A 184 1.74 7.24 -48.20
CA ASN A 184 1.22 5.91 -47.92
C ASN A 184 0.14 5.92 -46.83
N GLY A 185 -0.20 7.10 -46.28
CA GLY A 185 -1.19 7.24 -45.21
C GLY A 185 -0.63 7.02 -43.81
N ILE A 186 0.70 6.93 -43.64
CA ILE A 186 1.33 6.79 -42.32
C ILE A 186 1.34 8.16 -41.64
N PRO A 187 0.90 8.26 -40.36
CA PRO A 187 0.99 9.50 -39.59
C PRO A 187 2.41 10.09 -39.56
N ILE A 188 2.51 11.39 -39.83
CA ILE A 188 3.76 12.17 -39.74
C ILE A 188 3.48 13.53 -39.09
N PHE A 189 4.52 14.25 -38.69
CA PHE A 189 4.38 15.60 -38.15
C PHE A 189 5.32 16.60 -38.83
N ASP A 190 4.95 17.89 -38.77
CA ASP A 190 5.79 19.03 -39.12
C ASP A 190 6.11 19.83 -37.86
N ASN A 191 7.39 19.94 -37.50
CA ASN A 191 7.84 20.70 -36.33
C ASN A 191 7.45 22.19 -36.37
N ASN A 192 7.10 22.73 -37.54
CA ASN A 192 6.63 24.11 -37.67
C ASN A 192 5.11 24.26 -37.57
N ASP A 193 4.37 23.15 -37.51
CA ASP A 193 2.91 23.12 -37.37
C ASP A 193 2.48 22.29 -36.14
N PRO A 194 2.30 22.95 -34.98
CA PRO A 194 1.86 22.30 -33.74
C PRO A 194 0.51 21.60 -33.82
N SER A 195 -0.28 21.79 -34.89
CA SER A 195 -1.52 21.03 -35.06
C SER A 195 -1.28 19.58 -35.52
N THR A 196 -0.04 19.23 -35.89
CA THR A 196 0.32 17.94 -36.49
C THR A 196 0.94 16.92 -35.53
N PHE A 197 1.18 17.30 -34.28
CA PHE A 197 1.80 16.45 -33.28
C PHE A 197 1.26 16.72 -31.88
N ASP A 198 1.49 15.76 -31.01
CA ASP A 198 1.45 15.90 -29.57
C ASP A 198 2.84 15.58 -28.99
N ASP A 199 3.19 16.15 -27.85
CA ASP A 199 4.39 15.77 -27.10
C ASP A 199 3.97 14.77 -26.02
N GLN A 200 4.75 13.69 -25.85
CA GLN A 200 4.50 12.65 -24.85
C GLN A 200 4.45 13.27 -23.45
N ASN A 201 3.42 12.89 -22.69
CA ASN A 201 3.30 13.23 -21.28
C ASN A 201 3.68 12.00 -20.44
N ALA A 202 4.45 12.23 -19.39
CA ALA A 202 4.87 11.17 -18.47
C ALA A 202 3.64 10.44 -17.91
N LEU A 203 3.55 9.14 -18.17
CA LEU A 203 2.43 8.33 -17.71
C LEU A 203 2.56 8.06 -16.20
N THR A 204 1.61 8.57 -15.42
CA THR A 204 1.41 8.30 -13.98
C THR A 204 2.68 8.35 -13.12
N PRO A 205 3.45 9.45 -13.07
CA PRO A 205 4.71 9.52 -12.31
C PRO A 205 4.60 9.24 -10.81
N HIS A 206 3.41 9.45 -10.24
CA HIS A 206 3.09 9.20 -8.84
C HIS A 206 2.88 7.71 -8.50
N TRP A 207 2.83 6.82 -9.49
CA TRP A 207 2.31 5.46 -9.29
C TRP A 207 3.08 4.60 -8.29
N GLY A 208 4.37 4.90 -8.07
CA GLY A 208 5.16 4.23 -7.04
C GLY A 208 4.73 4.53 -5.60
N GLY A 209 3.88 5.55 -5.38
CA GLY A 209 3.29 5.88 -4.08
C GLY A 209 1.82 5.48 -3.96
N VAL A 210 1.33 4.58 -4.82
CA VAL A 210 -0.01 4.01 -4.69
C VAL A 210 0.02 2.88 -3.67
N ASP A 211 -1.01 2.77 -2.84
CA ASP A 211 -1.11 1.71 -1.85
C ASP A 211 -1.20 0.34 -2.54
N GLY A 212 -0.28 -0.57 -2.23
CA GLY A 212 -0.24 -1.90 -2.80
C GLY A 212 -1.26 -2.87 -2.18
N PHE A 213 -1.35 -4.06 -2.74
CA PHE A 213 -2.02 -5.21 -2.13
C PHE A 213 -1.12 -5.88 -1.09
N ALA A 214 0.12 -6.18 -1.47
CA ALA A 214 1.09 -6.85 -0.61
C ALA A 214 2.36 -6.03 -0.35
N LEU A 215 2.58 -4.95 -1.10
CA LEU A 215 3.74 -4.09 -0.92
C LEU A 215 3.62 -3.24 0.35
N THR A 216 4.67 -3.22 1.17
CA THR A 216 4.79 -2.29 2.32
C THR A 216 5.19 -0.89 1.87
N SER A 217 5.81 -0.78 0.70
CA SER A 217 6.18 0.47 0.03
C SER A 217 6.49 0.20 -1.44
N GLY A 218 6.35 1.19 -2.30
CA GLY A 218 6.66 1.02 -3.72
C GLY A 218 8.12 0.66 -4.00
N ASP A 219 9.05 0.97 -3.08
CA ASP A 219 10.47 0.72 -3.25
C ASP A 219 11.00 -0.53 -2.55
N GLN A 220 10.11 -1.32 -1.94
CA GLN A 220 10.43 -2.59 -1.27
C GLN A 220 11.33 -3.50 -2.12
N PHE A 221 11.10 -3.56 -3.44
CA PHE A 221 11.85 -4.40 -4.37
C PHE A 221 12.64 -3.59 -5.39
N ARG A 222 12.97 -2.32 -5.09
CA ARG A 222 13.70 -1.45 -6.03
C ARG A 222 15.07 -2.07 -6.37
N PRO A 223 15.36 -2.35 -7.66
CA PRO A 223 16.65 -2.89 -8.07
C PRO A 223 17.76 -1.83 -7.96
N PRO A 224 19.05 -2.24 -8.01
CA PRO A 224 20.17 -1.29 -8.06
C PRO A 224 20.04 -0.30 -9.22
N ALA A 225 20.60 0.90 -9.04
CA ALA A 225 20.55 1.94 -10.06
C ALA A 225 21.15 1.46 -11.40
N PRO A 226 20.54 1.81 -12.55
CA PRO A 226 21.06 1.44 -13.87
C PRO A 226 22.39 2.15 -14.16
N PRO A 227 23.21 1.64 -15.11
CA PRO A 227 24.53 2.18 -15.37
C PRO A 227 24.44 3.57 -16.01
N GLN A 228 25.35 4.48 -15.66
CA GLN A 228 25.33 5.84 -16.20
C GLN A 228 26.53 6.11 -17.13
N LEU A 229 26.26 6.76 -18.25
CA LEU A 229 27.29 7.30 -19.14
C LEU A 229 28.15 8.32 -18.38
N GLY A 230 29.47 8.11 -18.41
CA GLY A 230 30.44 8.93 -17.68
C GLY A 230 30.72 8.51 -16.24
N ASP A 231 30.04 7.51 -15.70
CA ASP A 231 30.38 6.93 -14.40
C ASP A 231 31.48 5.86 -14.52
N PHE A 232 32.61 6.06 -13.84
CA PHE A 232 33.74 5.11 -13.84
C PHE A 232 33.81 4.27 -12.56
N SER A 233 32.78 4.31 -11.73
CA SER A 233 32.61 3.41 -10.59
C SER A 233 32.29 1.98 -11.05
N GLU A 234 32.52 0.99 -10.19
CA GLU A 234 32.23 -0.42 -10.50
C GLU A 234 30.72 -0.63 -10.65
N TYR A 235 30.32 -1.33 -11.72
CA TYR A 235 28.95 -1.71 -12.00
C TYR A 235 28.86 -3.21 -12.23
N VAL A 236 27.84 -3.85 -11.65
CA VAL A 236 27.51 -5.27 -11.85
C VAL A 236 26.20 -5.34 -12.61
N ASP A 237 26.24 -5.84 -13.83
CA ASP A 237 25.05 -5.97 -14.69
C ASP A 237 24.14 -7.13 -14.25
N GLY A 238 22.95 -7.23 -14.84
CA GLY A 238 21.98 -8.28 -14.52
C GLY A 238 22.47 -9.71 -14.85
N LEU A 239 23.55 -9.85 -15.61
CA LEU A 239 24.22 -11.12 -15.89
C LEU A 239 25.38 -11.43 -14.91
N GLY A 240 25.68 -10.50 -13.99
CA GLY A 240 26.76 -10.60 -13.03
C GLY A 240 28.14 -10.22 -13.56
N ASN A 241 28.24 -9.59 -14.74
CA ASN A 241 29.50 -9.09 -15.26
C ASN A 241 29.88 -7.79 -14.56
N VAL A 242 31.18 -7.65 -14.24
CA VAL A 242 31.71 -6.48 -13.55
C VAL A 242 32.44 -5.57 -14.54
N THR A 243 31.95 -4.35 -14.71
CA THR A 243 32.56 -3.30 -15.55
C THR A 243 32.48 -1.94 -14.83
N THR A 244 32.57 -0.83 -15.57
CA THR A 244 32.21 0.50 -15.03
C THR A 244 30.85 0.92 -15.55
N GLY A 245 30.14 1.82 -14.85
CA GLY A 245 28.87 2.38 -15.32
C GLY A 245 28.90 2.87 -16.78
N ASP A 246 29.93 3.62 -17.17
CA ASP A 246 30.11 4.12 -18.55
C ASP A 246 30.26 2.98 -19.57
N GLN A 247 30.95 1.91 -19.19
CA GLN A 247 31.21 0.78 -20.08
C GLN A 247 29.94 -0.07 -20.23
N ALA A 248 29.27 -0.38 -19.11
CA ALA A 248 27.99 -1.08 -19.11
C ALA A 248 26.91 -0.33 -19.90
N TYR A 249 26.81 0.99 -19.73
CA TYR A 249 25.89 1.82 -20.52
C TYR A 249 26.16 1.65 -22.02
N ARG A 250 27.43 1.80 -22.46
CA ARG A 250 27.78 1.70 -23.89
C ARG A 250 27.55 0.30 -24.44
N ASP A 251 27.91 -0.73 -23.68
CA ASP A 251 27.79 -2.13 -24.11
C ASP A 251 26.32 -2.51 -24.31
N GLN A 252 25.44 -2.13 -23.39
CA GLN A 252 24.01 -2.42 -23.50
C GLN A 252 23.33 -1.66 -24.65
N ILE A 253 23.71 -0.41 -24.89
CA ILE A 253 23.18 0.33 -26.06
C ILE A 253 23.72 -0.25 -27.38
N ALA A 254 24.98 -0.68 -27.41
CA ALA A 254 25.55 -1.34 -28.58
C ALA A 254 24.90 -2.71 -28.85
N GLU A 255 24.54 -3.45 -27.78
CA GLU A 255 23.80 -4.71 -27.87
C GLU A 255 22.43 -4.51 -28.56
N VAL A 256 21.67 -3.47 -28.22
CA VAL A 256 20.39 -3.17 -28.90
C VAL A 256 20.60 -2.93 -30.40
N VAL A 257 21.66 -2.20 -30.78
CA VAL A 257 22.01 -1.98 -32.20
C VAL A 257 22.38 -3.30 -32.89
N GLU A 258 23.17 -4.15 -32.24
CA GLU A 258 23.57 -5.45 -32.77
C GLU A 258 22.36 -6.38 -32.97
N ILE A 259 21.43 -6.42 -32.02
CA ILE A 259 20.20 -7.20 -32.12
C ILE A 259 19.34 -6.67 -33.26
N SER A 260 19.13 -5.36 -33.34
CA SER A 260 18.39 -4.71 -34.44
C SER A 260 18.95 -5.08 -35.82
N ALA A 261 20.28 -5.21 -35.95
CA ALA A 261 20.92 -5.57 -37.20
C ALA A 261 20.72 -7.05 -37.61
N ASN A 262 20.37 -7.92 -36.66
CA ASN A 262 20.38 -9.38 -36.85
C ASN A 262 19.03 -10.06 -36.55
N LEU A 263 17.94 -9.28 -36.43
CA LEU A 263 16.59 -9.80 -36.17
C LEU A 263 16.17 -10.89 -37.16
N THR A 264 15.84 -12.07 -36.64
CA THR A 264 15.22 -13.15 -37.39
C THR A 264 13.70 -12.94 -37.51
N ASP A 265 13.05 -13.62 -38.46
CA ASP A 265 11.58 -13.63 -38.57
C ASP A 265 10.90 -14.04 -37.25
N GLU A 266 11.46 -15.02 -36.54
CA GLU A 266 10.96 -15.48 -35.24
C GLU A 266 11.10 -14.40 -34.16
N GLN A 267 12.25 -13.73 -34.06
CA GLN A 267 12.46 -12.64 -33.09
C GLN A 267 11.56 -11.43 -33.36
N LYS A 268 11.31 -11.13 -34.64
CA LYS A 268 10.34 -10.11 -35.06
C LYS A 268 8.93 -10.48 -34.61
N LEU A 269 8.53 -11.73 -34.82
CA LEU A 269 7.23 -12.21 -34.37
C LEU A 269 7.09 -12.15 -32.86
N ILE A 270 8.13 -12.54 -32.12
CA ILE A 270 8.16 -12.43 -30.65
C ILE A 270 7.95 -10.97 -30.21
N ALA A 271 8.63 -10.01 -30.85
CA ALA A 271 8.47 -8.58 -30.56
C ALA A 271 7.03 -8.08 -30.81
N GLU A 272 6.39 -8.56 -31.88
CA GLU A 272 5.02 -8.22 -32.26
C GLU A 272 3.98 -8.87 -31.35
N TYR A 273 4.05 -10.19 -31.13
CA TYR A 273 3.10 -10.96 -30.33
C TYR A 273 2.98 -10.39 -28.91
N TRP A 274 4.11 -10.20 -28.23
CA TRP A 274 4.14 -9.72 -26.85
C TRP A 274 3.99 -8.20 -26.71
N ALA A 275 3.81 -7.45 -27.82
CA ALA A 275 3.61 -6.00 -27.75
C ALA A 275 2.29 -5.68 -27.03
N ASN A 276 1.19 -6.18 -27.59
CA ASN A 276 -0.16 -6.01 -27.07
C ASN A 276 -0.96 -7.32 -27.03
N GLY A 277 -0.34 -8.48 -27.25
CA GLY A 277 -1.05 -9.74 -27.47
C GLY A 277 -1.67 -9.81 -28.88
N PRO A 278 -2.10 -11.01 -29.30
CA PRO A 278 -2.66 -11.24 -30.64
C PRO A 278 -4.01 -10.54 -30.87
N ARG A 279 -4.71 -10.16 -29.80
CA ARG A 279 -6.02 -9.49 -29.85
C ARG A 279 -5.97 -8.03 -29.36
N GLY A 280 -4.83 -7.54 -28.88
CA GLY A 280 -4.60 -6.12 -28.55
C GLY A 280 -4.83 -5.73 -27.09
N GLU A 281 -4.90 -6.68 -26.15
CA GLU A 281 -5.19 -6.46 -24.72
C GLU A 281 -4.09 -5.75 -23.92
N THR A 282 -2.94 -5.38 -24.50
CA THR A 282 -1.77 -4.86 -23.75
C THR A 282 -1.27 -5.87 -22.68
N PRO A 283 -0.08 -5.72 -22.07
CA PRO A 283 0.50 -6.82 -21.28
C PRO A 283 -0.33 -7.28 -20.07
N PRO A 284 -0.87 -6.37 -19.21
CA PRO A 284 -1.74 -6.83 -18.13
C PRO A 284 -2.93 -7.62 -18.66
N GLY A 285 -3.64 -7.11 -19.66
CA GLY A 285 -4.80 -7.80 -20.23
C GLY A 285 -4.43 -9.09 -20.97
N HIS A 286 -3.27 -9.17 -21.62
CA HIS A 286 -2.83 -10.40 -22.29
C HIS A 286 -2.60 -11.54 -21.31
N TRP A 287 -2.09 -11.26 -20.11
CA TRP A 287 -1.98 -12.29 -19.06
C TRP A 287 -3.34 -12.71 -18.50
N PHE A 288 -4.34 -11.83 -18.48
CA PHE A 288 -5.73 -12.19 -18.18
C PHE A 288 -6.38 -13.04 -19.29
N GLN A 289 -6.03 -12.79 -20.55
CA GLN A 289 -6.41 -13.65 -21.67
C GLN A 289 -5.81 -15.05 -21.50
N ILE A 290 -4.52 -15.15 -21.14
CA ILE A 290 -3.85 -16.43 -20.85
C ILE A 290 -4.55 -17.14 -19.69
N ALA A 291 -4.85 -16.44 -18.60
CA ALA A 291 -5.57 -17.01 -17.46
C ALA A 291 -6.96 -17.54 -17.86
N GLN A 292 -7.67 -16.86 -18.74
CA GLN A 292 -8.96 -17.31 -19.26
C GLN A 292 -8.85 -18.61 -20.07
N ASP A 293 -7.77 -18.80 -20.84
CA ASP A 293 -7.49 -20.06 -21.52
C ASP A 293 -7.15 -21.18 -20.51
N LEU A 294 -6.38 -20.88 -19.46
CA LEU A 294 -6.05 -21.85 -18.41
C LEU A 294 -7.30 -22.29 -17.63
N ALA A 295 -8.19 -21.36 -17.27
CA ALA A 295 -9.50 -21.66 -16.66
C ALA A 295 -10.32 -22.62 -17.54
N LEU A 296 -10.30 -22.40 -18.87
CA LEU A 296 -10.97 -23.24 -19.83
C LEU A 296 -10.38 -24.65 -19.90
N ARG A 297 -9.04 -24.75 -19.94
CA ARG A 297 -8.30 -26.01 -19.96
C ARG A 297 -8.62 -26.86 -18.73
N ASP A 298 -8.59 -26.22 -17.55
CA ASP A 298 -8.68 -26.91 -16.27
C ASP A 298 -10.15 -27.07 -15.79
N GLY A 299 -11.10 -26.49 -16.54
CA GLY A 299 -12.53 -26.66 -16.32
C GLY A 299 -13.04 -25.96 -15.06
N HIS A 300 -12.52 -24.76 -14.78
CA HIS A 300 -12.88 -23.98 -13.61
C HIS A 300 -14.36 -23.55 -13.59
N GLY A 301 -14.92 -23.49 -12.39
CA GLY A 301 -16.20 -22.85 -12.07
C GLY A 301 -16.01 -21.46 -11.45
N ASN A 302 -17.11 -20.84 -11.03
CA ASN A 302 -17.11 -19.45 -10.53
C ASN A 302 -16.16 -19.21 -9.34
N ALA A 303 -16.11 -20.13 -8.37
CA ALA A 303 -15.24 -19.99 -7.19
C ALA A 303 -13.74 -19.98 -7.58
N GLN A 304 -13.32 -20.96 -8.39
CA GLN A 304 -11.93 -21.11 -8.81
C GLN A 304 -11.48 -19.93 -9.68
N ASP A 305 -12.36 -19.42 -10.54
CA ASP A 305 -12.03 -18.25 -11.34
C ASP A 305 -12.02 -16.96 -10.51
N ALA A 306 -12.92 -16.80 -9.53
CA ALA A 306 -12.90 -15.65 -8.62
C ALA A 306 -11.55 -15.56 -7.87
N GLU A 307 -11.06 -16.67 -7.34
CA GLU A 307 -9.74 -16.75 -6.71
C GLU A 307 -8.58 -16.52 -7.69
N MET A 308 -8.56 -17.23 -8.82
CA MET A 308 -7.44 -17.16 -9.78
C MET A 308 -7.26 -15.77 -10.35
N PHE A 309 -8.36 -15.12 -10.78
CA PHE A 309 -8.29 -13.79 -11.36
C PHE A 309 -7.99 -12.71 -10.31
N PHE A 310 -8.42 -12.90 -9.06
CA PHE A 310 -8.02 -12.03 -7.95
C PHE A 310 -6.53 -12.17 -7.61
N ALA A 311 -6.01 -13.39 -7.49
CA ALA A 311 -4.59 -13.62 -7.29
C ALA A 311 -3.76 -12.98 -8.43
N LEU A 312 -4.19 -13.16 -9.68
CA LEU A 312 -3.53 -12.54 -10.82
C LEU A 312 -3.59 -11.00 -10.78
N SER A 313 -4.75 -10.43 -10.46
CA SER A 313 -4.95 -8.98 -10.44
C SER A 313 -4.08 -8.30 -9.40
N THR A 314 -3.99 -8.87 -8.20
CA THR A 314 -3.20 -8.33 -7.09
C THR A 314 -1.71 -8.31 -7.41
N ALA A 315 -1.16 -9.42 -7.91
CA ALA A 315 0.25 -9.50 -8.28
C ALA A 315 0.63 -8.55 -9.43
N ILE A 316 -0.24 -8.43 -10.45
CA ILE A 316 -0.01 -7.50 -11.58
C ILE A 316 -0.14 -6.04 -11.12
N PHE A 317 -1.05 -5.74 -10.19
CA PHE A 317 -1.21 -4.40 -9.63
C PHE A 317 0.04 -3.94 -8.88
N ASP A 318 0.55 -4.75 -7.97
CA ASP A 318 1.79 -4.49 -7.23
C ASP A 318 3.01 -4.43 -8.16
N ALA A 319 3.04 -5.27 -9.20
CA ALA A 319 4.10 -5.21 -10.21
C ALA A 319 4.11 -3.83 -10.92
N GLY A 320 2.94 -3.24 -11.12
CA GLY A 320 2.81 -1.88 -11.68
C GLY A 320 3.40 -0.82 -10.75
N ILE A 321 3.11 -0.91 -9.46
CA ILE A 321 3.62 -0.01 -8.42
C ILE A 321 5.14 -0.07 -8.35
N ALA A 322 5.71 -1.27 -8.11
CA ALA A 322 7.16 -1.47 -7.98
C ALA A 322 7.93 -1.06 -9.25
N THR A 323 7.36 -1.35 -10.43
CA THR A 323 7.97 -0.94 -11.71
C THR A 323 7.99 0.57 -11.85
N TRP A 324 6.87 1.24 -11.59
CA TRP A 324 6.77 2.69 -11.79
C TRP A 324 7.59 3.47 -10.78
N GLU A 325 7.69 2.96 -9.56
CA GLU A 325 8.60 3.46 -8.55
C GLU A 325 10.03 3.52 -9.11
N ALA A 326 10.57 2.38 -9.56
CA ALA A 326 11.93 2.34 -10.12
C ALA A 326 12.09 3.26 -11.35
N LYS A 327 11.08 3.30 -12.23
CA LYS A 327 11.09 4.14 -13.45
C LYS A 327 11.24 5.61 -13.13
N TYR A 328 10.47 6.13 -12.20
CA TYR A 328 10.46 7.56 -11.89
C TYR A 328 11.49 7.96 -10.83
N THR A 329 12.03 7.00 -10.09
CA THR A 329 13.22 7.21 -9.26
C THR A 329 14.49 7.35 -10.12
N TYR A 330 14.68 6.49 -11.12
CA TYR A 330 15.89 6.51 -11.94
C TYR A 330 15.79 7.36 -13.20
N THR A 331 14.56 7.60 -13.67
CA THR A 331 14.25 8.37 -14.89
C THR A 331 15.11 7.97 -16.08
N TYR A 332 15.45 6.69 -16.20
CA TYR A 332 16.50 6.21 -17.09
C TYR A 332 16.13 6.33 -18.57
N ILE A 333 17.14 6.64 -19.40
CA ILE A 333 17.01 6.88 -20.83
C ILE A 333 16.56 5.62 -21.60
N ARG A 334 15.76 5.81 -22.65
CA ARG A 334 15.34 4.75 -23.58
C ARG A 334 16.39 4.47 -24.66
N PRO A 335 16.48 3.22 -25.19
CA PRO A 335 17.43 2.90 -26.25
C PRO A 335 17.31 3.83 -27.48
N TYR A 336 16.08 4.21 -27.84
CA TYR A 336 15.84 5.18 -28.92
C TYR A 336 16.67 6.45 -28.79
N SER A 337 16.54 7.17 -27.68
CA SER A 337 17.27 8.42 -27.46
C SER A 337 18.76 8.18 -27.24
N ALA A 338 19.13 7.10 -26.53
CA ALA A 338 20.51 6.76 -26.24
C ALA A 338 21.32 6.41 -27.50
N ILE A 339 20.76 5.62 -28.44
CA ILE A 339 21.41 5.28 -29.72
C ILE A 339 21.61 6.54 -30.56
N ARG A 340 20.55 7.37 -30.64
CA ARG A 340 20.57 8.60 -31.45
C ARG A 340 21.59 9.62 -30.92
N ASP A 341 21.88 9.61 -29.62
CA ASP A 341 22.90 10.45 -29.01
C ASP A 341 24.31 9.84 -29.12
N LEU A 342 24.50 8.59 -28.66
CA LEU A 342 25.81 7.93 -28.66
C LEU A 342 26.42 7.78 -30.06
N PHE A 343 25.58 7.53 -31.05
CA PHE A 343 25.98 7.33 -32.45
C PHE A 343 25.57 8.52 -33.33
N PHE A 344 25.41 9.72 -32.76
CA PHE A 344 25.11 10.92 -33.54
C PHE A 344 26.19 11.17 -34.61
N ASP A 345 25.75 11.36 -35.86
CA ASP A 345 26.57 11.49 -37.08
C ASP A 345 27.48 10.27 -37.39
N GLN A 346 27.25 9.13 -36.75
CA GLN A 346 27.97 7.88 -36.99
C GLN A 346 27.09 6.88 -37.75
N GLU A 347 27.68 6.12 -38.66
CA GLU A 347 27.00 5.03 -39.34
C GLU A 347 26.93 3.79 -38.43
N ILE A 348 25.75 3.19 -38.35
CA ILE A 348 25.49 1.90 -37.68
C ILE A 348 24.90 0.90 -38.68
N GLN A 349 25.04 -0.40 -38.38
CA GLN A 349 24.21 -1.44 -39.02
C GLN A 349 23.00 -1.68 -38.11
N ALA A 350 21.80 -1.62 -38.65
CA ALA A 350 20.56 -1.87 -37.91
C ALA A 350 19.41 -2.19 -38.86
N TRP A 351 18.24 -2.55 -38.32
CA TRP A 351 17.02 -2.61 -39.10
C TRP A 351 16.72 -1.25 -39.74
N GLY A 352 16.58 -1.23 -41.07
CA GLY A 352 16.41 -0.01 -41.86
C GLY A 352 14.97 0.49 -41.96
N GLY A 353 14.05 -0.06 -41.16
CA GLY A 353 12.62 0.18 -41.27
C GLY A 353 11.89 -0.84 -42.14
N PRO A 354 10.56 -0.67 -42.30
CA PRO A 354 9.69 -1.64 -42.96
C PRO A 354 10.20 -2.07 -44.34
N ASN A 355 10.27 -3.39 -44.56
CA ASN A 355 10.72 -4.01 -45.82
C ASN A 355 12.14 -3.66 -46.27
N GLN A 356 12.98 -3.08 -45.40
CA GLN A 356 14.36 -2.73 -45.74
C GLN A 356 15.38 -3.78 -45.27
N GLY A 357 15.04 -4.61 -44.28
CA GLY A 357 16.01 -5.49 -43.61
C GLY A 357 17.17 -4.68 -42.99
N THR A 358 18.34 -5.30 -42.84
CA THR A 358 19.53 -4.64 -42.28
C THR A 358 20.11 -3.62 -43.26
N GLN A 359 20.30 -2.38 -42.81
CA GLN A 359 20.86 -1.27 -43.59
C GLN A 359 22.01 -0.58 -42.86
N THR A 360 22.83 0.14 -43.63
CA THR A 360 23.77 1.12 -43.08
C THR A 360 23.06 2.45 -42.99
N ILE A 361 22.79 2.92 -41.77
CA ILE A 361 22.05 4.17 -41.51
C ILE A 361 22.82 5.04 -40.50
N LEU A 362 22.51 6.32 -40.45
CA LEU A 362 23.03 7.19 -39.39
C LEU A 362 22.36 6.82 -38.04
N GLY A 363 23.10 6.89 -36.94
CA GLY A 363 22.56 6.59 -35.61
C GLY A 363 21.35 7.45 -35.25
N GLN A 364 21.37 8.73 -35.65
CA GLN A 364 20.23 9.64 -35.49
C GLN A 364 19.03 9.36 -36.42
N GLU A 365 19.09 8.33 -37.27
CA GLU A 365 17.99 7.89 -38.14
C GLU A 365 17.41 6.54 -37.69
N TRP A 366 17.98 5.92 -36.65
CA TRP A 366 17.55 4.61 -36.16
C TRP A 366 16.11 4.62 -35.61
N LEU A 367 15.41 3.50 -35.85
CA LEU A 367 14.06 3.21 -35.37
C LEU A 367 14.00 1.80 -34.76
N PRO A 368 13.22 1.60 -33.68
CA PRO A 368 12.96 0.28 -33.08
C PRO A 368 11.98 -0.55 -33.92
N TYR A 369 12.05 -1.89 -33.80
CA TYR A 369 11.13 -2.84 -34.44
C TYR A 369 9.89 -3.06 -33.56
N GLN A 370 9.05 -2.04 -33.38
CA GLN A 370 7.89 -2.15 -32.49
C GLN A 370 6.71 -1.32 -32.99
N ASP A 371 6.84 0.00 -32.94
CA ASP A 371 5.90 0.97 -33.51
C ASP A 371 6.74 2.03 -34.20
N VAL A 372 6.54 2.21 -35.51
CA VAL A 372 7.34 3.17 -36.30
C VAL A 372 6.83 4.61 -36.21
N THR A 373 5.65 4.81 -35.61
CA THR A 373 5.01 6.12 -35.41
C THR A 373 5.16 6.65 -33.99
N ALA A 374 5.10 5.77 -32.98
CA ALA A 374 5.30 6.07 -31.57
C ALA A 374 6.42 5.16 -31.01
N PRO A 375 7.70 5.47 -31.29
CA PRO A 375 8.79 4.50 -31.22
C PRO A 375 9.14 4.00 -29.81
N THR A 376 8.73 4.71 -28.76
CA THR A 376 8.90 4.23 -27.38
C THR A 376 7.76 4.74 -26.51
N PRO A 377 7.32 3.96 -25.50
CA PRO A 377 6.26 4.40 -24.59
C PRO A 377 6.62 5.67 -23.78
N PRO A 378 5.61 6.42 -23.29
CA PRO A 378 5.78 7.72 -22.64
C PRO A 378 6.17 7.62 -21.16
N PHE A 379 7.18 6.81 -20.86
CA PHE A 379 7.74 6.63 -19.51
C PHE A 379 9.19 6.14 -19.55
N PRO A 380 9.97 6.31 -18.47
CA PRO A 380 11.37 5.89 -18.39
C PRO A 380 11.61 4.40 -18.66
N GLU A 381 12.85 4.05 -18.98
CA GLU A 381 13.24 2.70 -19.40
C GLU A 381 13.27 1.70 -18.23
N PHE A 382 13.91 2.04 -17.13
CA PHE A 382 14.36 1.05 -16.15
C PHE A 382 13.44 0.97 -14.93
N VAL A 383 12.89 -0.19 -14.55
CA VAL A 383 12.97 -1.51 -15.21
C VAL A 383 11.84 -1.74 -16.23
N SER A 384 11.91 -2.83 -16.99
CA SER A 384 10.90 -3.23 -17.97
C SER A 384 9.60 -3.67 -17.29
N GLY A 385 8.53 -2.88 -17.44
CA GLY A 385 7.20 -3.24 -16.93
C GLY A 385 6.66 -4.51 -17.57
N HIS A 386 6.86 -4.72 -18.88
CA HIS A 386 6.47 -5.99 -19.53
C HIS A 386 7.11 -7.20 -18.86
N SER A 387 8.40 -7.11 -18.51
CA SER A 387 9.13 -8.19 -17.85
C SER A 387 8.58 -8.44 -16.45
N THR A 388 8.36 -7.37 -15.68
CA THR A 388 7.82 -7.44 -14.32
C THR A 388 6.39 -7.99 -14.29
N PHE A 389 5.48 -7.46 -15.12
CA PHE A 389 4.11 -7.98 -15.23
C PHE A 389 4.09 -9.46 -15.63
N SER A 390 4.95 -9.86 -16.58
CA SER A 390 4.97 -11.22 -17.10
C SER A 390 5.51 -12.23 -16.08
N ALA A 391 6.61 -11.91 -15.41
CA ALA A 391 7.14 -12.75 -14.33
C ALA A 391 6.14 -12.86 -13.17
N ALA A 392 5.53 -11.75 -12.77
CA ALA A 392 4.54 -11.73 -11.70
C ALA A 392 3.31 -12.59 -12.06
N ALA A 393 2.78 -12.43 -13.27
CA ALA A 393 1.63 -13.18 -13.77
C ALA A 393 1.92 -14.67 -13.90
N SER A 394 3.02 -15.06 -14.55
CA SER A 394 3.37 -16.47 -14.73
C SER A 394 3.58 -17.17 -13.40
N ARG A 395 4.26 -16.51 -12.46
CA ARG A 395 4.58 -17.08 -11.15
C ARG A 395 3.31 -17.29 -10.33
N THR A 396 2.42 -16.31 -10.36
CA THR A 396 1.12 -16.35 -9.66
C THR A 396 0.22 -17.44 -10.21
N LEU A 397 0.05 -17.51 -11.53
CA LEU A 397 -0.78 -18.53 -12.17
C LEU A 397 -0.22 -19.94 -11.92
N ALA A 398 1.10 -20.13 -12.04
CA ALA A 398 1.73 -21.41 -11.77
C ALA A 398 1.58 -21.84 -10.30
N ALA A 399 1.64 -20.88 -9.37
CA ALA A 399 1.40 -21.12 -7.95
C ALA A 399 -0.04 -21.54 -7.67
N TYR A 400 -1.02 -20.78 -8.16
CA TYR A 400 -2.44 -21.08 -7.98
C TYR A 400 -2.84 -22.44 -8.58
N LEU A 401 -2.44 -22.71 -9.81
CA LEU A 401 -2.75 -23.95 -10.52
C LEU A 401 -1.95 -25.16 -10.00
N GLY A 402 -0.92 -24.94 -9.19
CA GLY A 402 0.05 -25.97 -8.78
C GLY A 402 0.81 -26.59 -9.96
N SER A 403 0.87 -25.88 -11.09
CA SER A 403 1.41 -26.37 -12.36
C SER A 403 1.87 -25.20 -13.22
N ASP A 404 3.11 -25.29 -13.72
CA ASP A 404 3.69 -24.33 -14.68
C ASP A 404 3.35 -24.70 -16.14
N VAL A 405 2.59 -25.77 -16.40
CA VAL A 405 2.25 -26.20 -17.77
C VAL A 405 1.37 -25.15 -18.44
N TYR A 406 1.75 -24.73 -19.65
CA TYR A 406 0.92 -23.87 -20.51
C TYR A 406 0.38 -24.67 -21.71
N TYR A 407 1.28 -25.20 -22.55
CA TYR A 407 0.92 -26.07 -23.69
C TYR A 407 0.93 -27.56 -23.32
N ASP A 408 -0.20 -28.24 -23.47
CA ASP A 408 -0.33 -29.70 -23.28
C ASP A 408 -0.46 -30.51 -24.60
N GLY A 409 -0.56 -29.80 -25.74
CA GLY A 409 -0.69 -30.36 -27.08
C GLY A 409 -2.08 -30.92 -27.44
N THR A 410 -3.09 -30.68 -26.62
CA THR A 410 -4.46 -31.18 -26.81
C THR A 410 -5.57 -30.16 -26.52
N SER A 411 -5.34 -29.24 -25.59
CA SER A 411 -6.31 -28.26 -25.15
C SER A 411 -6.38 -27.08 -26.11
N VAL A 412 -7.59 -26.62 -26.37
CA VAL A 412 -7.88 -25.58 -27.37
C VAL A 412 -8.59 -24.38 -26.75
N SER A 413 -8.29 -23.18 -27.25
CA SER A 413 -8.96 -21.94 -26.85
C SER A 413 -10.37 -21.86 -27.46
N ASN A 414 -11.23 -21.03 -26.86
CA ASN A 414 -12.49 -20.60 -27.46
C ASN A 414 -12.28 -19.48 -28.51
N TYR A 415 -11.09 -18.89 -28.56
CA TYR A 415 -10.76 -17.75 -29.39
C TYR A 415 -9.84 -18.16 -30.55
N ASP A 416 -10.08 -17.56 -31.71
CA ASP A 416 -9.20 -17.62 -32.87
C ASP A 416 -8.20 -16.46 -32.75
N LEU A 417 -6.97 -16.78 -32.38
CA LEU A 417 -5.88 -15.85 -32.12
C LEU A 417 -5.06 -15.59 -33.39
N ASP A 418 -4.92 -16.58 -34.26
CA ASP A 418 -4.07 -16.50 -35.45
C ASP A 418 -4.81 -16.10 -36.75
N GLY A 419 -6.14 -16.02 -36.70
CA GLY A 419 -6.99 -15.66 -37.83
C GLY A 419 -7.16 -16.77 -38.86
N VAL A 420 -6.73 -18.00 -38.54
CA VAL A 420 -6.87 -19.20 -39.37
C VAL A 420 -8.08 -20.01 -38.91
N GLU A 421 -8.93 -20.44 -39.85
CA GLU A 421 -10.15 -21.19 -39.55
C GLU A 421 -9.85 -22.47 -38.73
N GLY A 422 -10.15 -22.44 -37.43
CA GLY A 422 -9.81 -23.49 -36.48
C GLY A 422 -10.10 -23.10 -35.04
N LEU A 423 -9.76 -23.97 -34.10
CA LEU A 423 -9.55 -23.58 -32.71
C LEU A 423 -8.05 -23.71 -32.44
N ASP A 424 -7.48 -22.73 -31.79
CA ASP A 424 -6.05 -22.69 -31.52
C ASP A 424 -5.69 -23.52 -30.31
N LEU A 425 -4.49 -24.12 -30.33
CA LEU A 425 -3.96 -24.81 -29.17
C LEU A 425 -3.51 -23.79 -28.13
N ILE A 426 -3.91 -24.01 -26.88
CA ILE A 426 -3.49 -23.15 -25.76
C ILE A 426 -1.97 -23.25 -25.62
N GLY A 427 -1.28 -22.11 -25.60
CA GLY A 427 0.18 -22.01 -25.53
C GLY A 427 0.91 -22.16 -26.86
N GLU A 428 0.20 -22.02 -27.98
CA GLU A 428 0.77 -22.03 -29.33
C GLU A 428 0.18 -20.88 -30.18
N PHE A 429 1.04 -20.25 -30.98
CA PHE A 429 0.65 -19.25 -31.96
C PHE A 429 1.35 -19.50 -33.30
N ILE A 430 0.59 -19.53 -34.39
CA ILE A 430 1.10 -19.86 -35.72
C ILE A 430 0.73 -18.76 -36.70
N THR A 431 1.72 -18.10 -37.32
CA THR A 431 1.42 -17.12 -38.37
C THR A 431 2.37 -17.21 -39.54
N SER A 432 1.89 -16.78 -40.71
CA SER A 432 2.74 -16.58 -41.90
C SER A 432 3.14 -15.13 -42.10
N ASP A 433 2.54 -14.21 -41.34
CA ASP A 433 2.61 -12.78 -41.55
C ASP A 433 3.46 -12.09 -40.48
N LEU A 434 4.06 -10.96 -40.85
CA LEU A 434 4.71 -10.01 -39.94
C LEU A 434 4.17 -8.61 -40.25
N THR A 435 4.07 -7.78 -39.22
CA THR A 435 3.45 -6.45 -39.32
C THR A 435 4.26 -5.51 -40.21
N PHE A 436 5.60 -5.58 -40.14
CA PHE A 436 6.49 -4.63 -40.83
C PHE A 436 7.25 -5.23 -42.02
N GLU A 437 7.09 -6.53 -42.29
CA GLU A 437 7.91 -7.27 -43.25
C GLU A 437 7.07 -8.17 -44.14
N ASP A 438 7.20 -7.97 -45.45
CA ASP A 438 6.62 -8.84 -46.48
C ASP A 438 7.40 -10.16 -46.50
N ARG A 439 6.76 -11.23 -46.03
CA ARG A 439 7.31 -12.59 -46.13
C ARG A 439 7.03 -13.16 -47.52
N ALA A 440 7.93 -14.01 -48.00
CA ALA A 440 7.79 -14.60 -49.34
C ALA A 440 6.55 -15.51 -49.43
N ASP A 441 5.76 -15.36 -50.50
CA ASP A 441 4.61 -16.23 -50.80
C ASP A 441 4.96 -17.72 -50.66
N GLY A 442 4.36 -18.41 -49.68
CA GLY A 442 4.57 -19.84 -49.43
C GLY A 442 5.78 -20.20 -48.57
N GLY A 443 6.31 -19.27 -47.77
CA GLY A 443 7.24 -19.56 -46.69
C GLY A 443 6.63 -20.48 -45.62
N ASP A 444 7.49 -21.17 -44.86
CA ASP A 444 7.03 -21.95 -43.71
C ASP A 444 6.45 -21.00 -42.64
N PRO A 445 5.31 -21.35 -42.01
CA PRO A 445 4.75 -20.55 -40.93
C PRO A 445 5.72 -20.51 -39.75
N ILE A 446 5.73 -19.39 -39.04
CA ILE A 446 6.45 -19.23 -37.78
C ILE A 446 5.55 -19.77 -36.68
N VAL A 447 6.12 -20.56 -35.77
CA VAL A 447 5.39 -21.19 -34.66
C VAL A 447 6.04 -20.75 -33.37
N LEU A 448 5.32 -19.96 -32.57
CA LEU A 448 5.67 -19.73 -31.17
C LEU A 448 4.94 -20.78 -30.32
N ARG A 449 5.64 -21.41 -29.40
CA ARG A 449 5.06 -22.42 -28.51
C ARG A 449 5.78 -22.43 -27.18
N TRP A 450 5.01 -22.35 -26.10
CA TRP A 450 5.52 -22.31 -24.73
C TRP A 450 4.98 -23.51 -23.95
N ASN A 451 5.86 -24.43 -23.57
CA ASN A 451 5.45 -25.57 -22.77
C ASN A 451 5.08 -25.14 -21.35
N THR A 452 5.68 -24.04 -20.88
CA THR A 452 5.42 -23.50 -19.56
C THR A 452 5.09 -22.02 -19.54
N LEU A 453 4.41 -21.57 -18.48
CA LEU A 453 4.12 -20.15 -18.24
C LEU A 453 5.43 -19.37 -18.03
N SER A 454 6.40 -19.98 -17.34
CA SER A 454 7.73 -19.40 -17.16
C SER A 454 8.49 -19.20 -18.48
N GLU A 455 8.38 -20.13 -19.44
CA GLU A 455 8.92 -19.96 -20.80
C GLU A 455 8.27 -18.77 -21.51
N ALA A 456 6.94 -18.64 -21.40
CA ALA A 456 6.19 -17.53 -21.98
C ALA A 456 6.60 -16.17 -21.36
N ALA A 457 6.76 -16.09 -20.03
CA ALA A 457 7.18 -14.86 -19.36
C ALA A 457 8.60 -14.43 -19.71
N LEU A 458 9.54 -15.38 -19.80
CA LEU A 458 10.91 -15.09 -20.22
C LEU A 458 10.93 -14.52 -21.64
N GLU A 459 10.17 -15.11 -22.56
CA GLU A 459 10.09 -14.65 -23.94
C GLU A 459 9.36 -13.29 -24.05
N ALA A 460 8.33 -13.07 -23.23
CA ALA A 460 7.65 -11.78 -23.13
C ALA A 460 8.63 -10.66 -22.74
N GLY A 461 9.55 -10.92 -21.79
CA GLY A 461 10.62 -9.99 -21.45
C GLY A 461 11.61 -9.75 -22.61
N GLN A 462 12.08 -10.83 -23.24
CA GLN A 462 13.00 -10.77 -24.39
C GLN A 462 12.41 -10.01 -25.58
N SER A 463 11.08 -10.07 -25.76
CA SER A 463 10.39 -9.37 -26.85
C SER A 463 10.66 -7.86 -26.86
N ARG A 464 10.92 -7.26 -25.69
CA ARG A 464 11.21 -5.82 -25.57
C ARG A 464 12.62 -5.46 -26.06
N ILE A 465 13.55 -6.41 -25.96
CA ILE A 465 14.91 -6.29 -26.48
C ILE A 465 14.88 -6.48 -28.00
N PHE A 466 14.14 -7.47 -28.52
CA PHE A 466 13.95 -7.66 -29.95
C PHE A 466 13.22 -6.46 -30.60
N GLY A 467 12.26 -5.88 -29.89
CA GLY A 467 11.60 -4.64 -30.28
C GLY A 467 12.52 -3.41 -30.22
N GLY A 468 13.64 -3.47 -29.50
CA GLY A 468 14.61 -2.38 -29.36
C GLY A 468 14.18 -1.27 -28.40
N ILE A 469 13.23 -1.52 -27.50
CA ILE A 469 12.67 -0.49 -26.60
C ILE A 469 13.11 -0.63 -25.13
N HIS A 470 13.87 -1.68 -24.81
CA HIS A 470 14.49 -1.94 -23.51
C HIS A 470 15.91 -2.50 -23.66
N ILE A 471 16.73 -2.32 -22.62
CA ILE A 471 18.06 -2.93 -22.49
C ILE A 471 17.99 -4.27 -21.75
N GLN A 472 19.07 -5.05 -21.83
CA GLN A 472 19.17 -6.35 -21.18
C GLN A 472 18.97 -6.26 -19.65
N ASP A 473 19.57 -5.27 -18.99
CA ASP A 473 19.39 -5.09 -17.54
C ASP A 473 17.96 -4.72 -17.17
N GLY A 474 17.33 -3.84 -17.95
CA GLY A 474 15.92 -3.48 -17.77
C GLY A 474 15.00 -4.70 -17.84
N ASN A 475 15.32 -5.67 -18.70
CA ASN A 475 14.61 -6.95 -18.76
C ASN A 475 14.89 -7.84 -17.54
N LEU A 476 16.17 -8.10 -17.22
CA LEU A 476 16.55 -9.05 -16.17
C LEU A 476 16.11 -8.59 -14.78
N PHE A 477 16.38 -7.34 -14.42
CA PHE A 477 15.91 -6.79 -13.15
C PHE A 477 14.38 -6.68 -13.14
N GLY A 478 13.75 -6.42 -14.29
CA GLY A 478 12.29 -6.45 -14.40
C GLY A 478 11.71 -7.83 -14.05
N LEU A 479 12.29 -8.91 -14.57
CA LEU A 479 11.90 -10.29 -14.23
C LEU A 479 12.09 -10.57 -12.73
N GLU A 480 13.23 -10.18 -12.15
CA GLU A 480 13.52 -10.36 -10.73
C GLU A 480 12.50 -9.65 -9.84
N VAL A 481 12.18 -8.38 -10.13
CA VAL A 481 11.14 -7.63 -9.41
C VAL A 481 9.79 -8.34 -9.50
N GLY A 482 9.43 -8.86 -10.68
CA GLY A 482 8.16 -9.55 -10.88
C GLY A 482 8.07 -10.86 -10.10
N GLU A 483 9.17 -11.61 -10.00
CA GLU A 483 9.25 -12.82 -9.17
C GLU A 483 9.09 -12.51 -7.68
N GLN A 484 9.76 -11.45 -7.19
CA GLN A 484 9.66 -11.00 -5.80
C GLN A 484 8.25 -10.53 -5.45
N VAL A 485 7.64 -9.71 -6.32
CA VAL A 485 6.25 -9.25 -6.18
C VAL A 485 5.28 -10.42 -6.11
N ALA A 486 5.37 -11.39 -7.03
CA ALA A 486 4.46 -12.54 -7.01
C ALA A 486 4.64 -13.43 -5.79
N ALA A 487 5.88 -13.62 -5.32
CA ALA A 487 6.13 -14.36 -4.08
C ALA A 487 5.50 -13.65 -2.87
N ASN A 488 5.61 -12.32 -2.81
CA ASN A 488 5.02 -11.51 -1.74
C ASN A 488 3.48 -11.53 -1.79
N ALA A 489 2.90 -11.29 -2.97
CA ALA A 489 1.45 -11.36 -3.17
C ALA A 489 0.88 -12.75 -2.86
N GLN A 490 1.64 -13.82 -3.18
CA GLN A 490 1.24 -15.20 -2.91
C GLN A 490 0.96 -15.47 -1.44
N VAL A 491 1.76 -14.92 -0.53
CA VAL A 491 1.55 -15.11 0.91
C VAL A 491 0.17 -14.58 1.29
N ARG A 492 -0.16 -13.36 0.86
CA ARG A 492 -1.43 -12.68 1.18
C ARG A 492 -2.65 -13.35 0.57
N TRP A 493 -2.68 -13.57 -0.75
CA TRP A 493 -3.88 -14.17 -1.36
C TRP A 493 -4.08 -15.63 -0.95
N SER A 494 -3.01 -16.37 -0.62
CA SER A 494 -3.16 -17.75 -0.15
C SER A 494 -3.88 -17.78 1.21
N ALA A 495 -3.51 -16.87 2.12
CA ALA A 495 -4.16 -16.74 3.42
C ALA A 495 -5.65 -16.41 3.26
N LEU A 496 -5.99 -15.44 2.41
CA LEU A 496 -7.37 -15.06 2.13
C LEU A 496 -8.21 -16.25 1.61
N PHE A 497 -7.62 -17.18 0.84
CA PHE A 497 -8.36 -18.31 0.27
C PHE A 497 -8.58 -19.46 1.27
N THR A 498 -7.73 -19.56 2.30
CA THR A 498 -7.68 -20.73 3.19
C THR A 498 -8.06 -20.45 4.63
N ASN A 499 -7.95 -19.21 5.08
CA ASN A 499 -8.10 -18.86 6.49
C ASN A 499 -9.42 -18.12 6.75
N GLY A 500 -10.51 -18.71 6.27
CA GLY A 500 -11.83 -18.42 6.81
C GLY A 500 -12.13 -19.36 7.99
N GLY A 501 -12.31 -18.79 9.17
CA GLY A 501 -12.63 -19.46 10.43
C GLY A 501 -11.43 -19.66 11.36
N SER A 502 -11.70 -19.98 12.63
CA SER A 502 -10.69 -20.08 13.71
C SER A 502 -9.59 -21.14 13.50
N ASP A 503 -8.37 -20.67 13.28
CA ASP A 503 -7.15 -21.40 12.98
C ASP A 503 -6.10 -21.36 14.12
N ARG A 504 -5.06 -22.19 13.98
CA ARG A 504 -3.92 -22.23 14.92
C ARG A 504 -2.61 -22.33 14.17
N THR A 505 -1.81 -21.27 14.25
CA THR A 505 -0.54 -21.09 13.55
C THR A 505 0.63 -21.07 14.55
N THR A 506 1.77 -21.60 14.14
CA THR A 506 3.02 -21.51 14.91
C THR A 506 4.15 -21.25 13.92
N LEU A 507 4.84 -20.12 14.08
CA LEU A 507 5.93 -19.69 13.22
C LEU A 507 7.23 -20.41 13.58
N SER A 508 8.20 -20.33 12.69
CA SER A 508 9.53 -20.89 12.91
C SER A 508 10.38 -19.95 13.76
N ASP A 509 11.63 -20.31 14.08
CA ASP A 509 12.54 -19.40 14.79
C ASP A 509 13.20 -18.36 13.84
N ASP A 510 12.84 -18.37 12.56
CA ASP A 510 13.24 -17.37 11.56
C ASP A 510 12.17 -16.25 11.53
N GLY A 511 12.54 -15.01 11.17
CA GLY A 511 11.56 -13.92 11.06
C GLY A 511 10.54 -14.20 9.96
N ASP A 512 9.29 -14.44 10.35
CA ASP A 512 8.20 -14.95 9.53
C ASP A 512 7.04 -13.93 9.44
N LEU A 513 6.28 -13.99 8.34
CA LEU A 513 4.99 -13.29 8.21
C LEU A 513 3.84 -14.28 8.44
N ALA A 514 2.99 -14.00 9.42
CA ALA A 514 1.73 -14.69 9.67
C ALA A 514 0.56 -13.80 9.27
N LEU A 515 -0.38 -14.36 8.51
CA LEU A 515 -1.66 -13.75 8.19
C LEU A 515 -2.72 -14.71 8.68
N ALA A 516 -3.36 -14.41 9.80
CA ALA A 516 -4.31 -15.31 10.44
C ALA A 516 -5.62 -15.33 9.63
N GLY A 517 -6.19 -14.18 9.29
CA GLY A 517 -7.32 -14.08 8.35
C GLY A 517 -8.62 -13.81 9.08
N ALA A 518 -9.71 -14.48 8.71
CA ALA A 518 -10.99 -14.29 9.40
C ALA A 518 -11.26 -15.42 10.40
N GLY A 519 -12.01 -15.12 11.46
CA GLY A 519 -12.31 -16.01 12.57
C GLY A 519 -11.32 -15.89 13.72
N ASN A 520 -11.72 -16.41 14.89
CA ASN A 520 -10.92 -16.30 16.11
C ASN A 520 -9.67 -17.20 16.07
N ASP A 521 -8.54 -16.63 15.70
CA ASP A 521 -7.30 -17.33 15.42
C ASP A 521 -6.35 -17.40 16.61
N SER A 522 -5.36 -18.28 16.51
CA SER A 522 -4.30 -18.40 17.51
C SER A 522 -2.95 -18.50 16.81
N VAL A 523 -2.21 -17.39 16.80
CA VAL A 523 -0.86 -17.32 16.23
C VAL A 523 0.16 -17.28 17.35
N VAL A 524 1.22 -18.09 17.20
CA VAL A 524 2.39 -18.05 18.09
C VAL A 524 3.63 -17.87 17.21
N GLY A 525 4.33 -16.75 17.39
CA GLY A 525 5.59 -16.41 16.76
C GLY A 525 6.77 -17.21 17.30
N GLY A 526 7.95 -16.83 16.81
CA GLY A 526 9.21 -17.52 16.90
C GLY A 526 10.23 -16.83 17.79
N ALA A 527 11.49 -16.88 17.35
CA ALA A 527 12.59 -16.17 17.99
C ALA A 527 13.24 -15.12 17.08
N GLY A 528 12.66 -14.90 15.90
CA GLY A 528 13.09 -13.92 14.93
C GLY A 528 12.09 -12.77 14.88
N ASP A 529 12.47 -11.68 14.22
CA ASP A 529 11.61 -10.51 14.02
C ASP A 529 10.43 -10.89 13.10
N ASP A 530 9.27 -11.15 13.69
CA ASP A 530 8.06 -11.62 13.05
C ASP A 530 7.11 -10.47 12.68
N THR A 531 6.24 -10.71 11.70
CA THR A 531 5.08 -9.86 11.44
C THR A 531 3.83 -10.72 11.53
N ILE A 532 2.91 -10.38 12.42
CA ILE A 532 1.67 -11.12 12.66
C ILE A 532 0.49 -10.20 12.38
N GLU A 533 -0.38 -10.58 11.45
CA GLU A 533 -1.66 -9.93 11.18
C GLU A 533 -2.76 -10.90 11.64
N GLY A 534 -3.57 -10.52 12.63
CA GLY A 534 -4.70 -11.27 13.15
C GLY A 534 -5.81 -11.35 12.11
N GLY A 535 -6.30 -10.19 11.71
CA GLY A 535 -7.36 -10.08 10.71
C GLY A 535 -8.70 -9.87 11.40
N ALA A 536 -9.75 -10.53 10.92
CA ALA A 536 -11.09 -10.36 11.51
C ALA A 536 -11.38 -11.48 12.53
N GLY A 537 -11.91 -11.16 13.70
CA GLY A 537 -12.28 -12.15 14.73
C GLY A 537 -11.57 -11.89 16.05
N ASP A 538 -12.00 -12.55 17.15
CA ASP A 538 -11.32 -12.36 18.44
C ASP A 538 -10.09 -13.28 18.53
N ASP A 539 -8.90 -12.74 18.29
CA ASP A 539 -7.67 -13.49 18.11
C ASP A 539 -6.82 -13.63 19.37
N VAL A 540 -5.87 -14.57 19.30
CA VAL A 540 -4.83 -14.77 20.32
C VAL A 540 -3.47 -14.80 19.64
N LEU A 541 -2.78 -13.66 19.67
CA LEU A 541 -1.51 -13.41 19.00
C LEU A 541 -0.39 -13.33 20.05
N ALA A 542 0.69 -14.09 19.85
CA ALA A 542 1.85 -14.07 20.74
C ALA A 542 3.15 -14.09 19.94
N ALA A 543 3.84 -12.97 19.81
CA ALA A 543 5.00 -12.81 18.92
C ALA A 543 6.28 -13.49 19.44
N SER A 544 6.45 -13.55 20.76
CA SER A 544 7.48 -14.32 21.47
C SER A 544 8.83 -13.61 21.61
N ASP A 545 9.92 -14.02 20.94
CA ASP A 545 11.19 -13.28 21.01
C ASP A 545 11.47 -12.67 19.63
N GLY A 546 11.90 -11.40 19.55
CA GLY A 546 12.10 -10.70 18.29
C GLY A 546 11.79 -9.22 18.45
N ASN A 547 12.14 -8.37 17.47
CA ASN A 547 11.48 -7.06 17.37
C ASN A 547 10.31 -7.23 16.41
N ASP A 548 9.14 -7.49 16.95
CA ASP A 548 8.00 -7.99 16.18
C ASP A 548 7.05 -6.86 15.77
N ILE A 549 6.29 -7.09 14.71
CA ILE A 549 5.14 -6.26 14.33
C ILE A 549 3.89 -7.10 14.51
N VAL A 550 2.92 -6.65 15.31
CA VAL A 550 1.66 -7.36 15.51
C VAL A 550 0.48 -6.43 15.27
N LEU A 551 -0.39 -6.80 14.34
CA LEU A 551 -1.63 -6.11 14.03
C LEU A 551 -2.79 -7.05 14.42
N GLY A 552 -3.66 -6.63 15.34
CA GLY A 552 -4.88 -7.35 15.69
C GLY A 552 -5.92 -7.26 14.56
N GLU A 553 -6.14 -6.03 14.09
CA GLU A 553 -7.13 -5.66 13.06
C GLU A 553 -8.57 -5.62 13.60
N GLU A 554 -9.54 -6.40 13.10
CA GLU A 554 -10.93 -6.32 13.57
C GLU A 554 -11.22 -7.42 14.61
N GLY A 555 -11.71 -7.08 15.79
CA GLY A 555 -12.13 -8.07 16.80
C GLY A 555 -11.64 -7.73 18.20
N ASN A 556 -11.97 -8.58 19.20
CA ASN A 556 -11.53 -8.36 20.59
C ASN A 556 -10.32 -9.25 20.90
N ASP A 557 -9.13 -8.75 20.62
CA ASP A 557 -7.90 -9.53 20.52
C ASP A 557 -7.17 -9.68 21.85
N ARG A 558 -6.29 -10.68 21.89
CA ARG A 558 -5.33 -10.88 22.96
C ARG A 558 -3.95 -10.94 22.37
N ILE A 559 -3.19 -9.88 22.56
CA ILE A 559 -1.90 -9.67 21.91
C ILE A 559 -0.78 -9.67 22.96
N GLY A 560 0.28 -10.41 22.69
CA GLY A 560 1.53 -10.37 23.46
C GLY A 560 2.73 -10.18 22.55
N GLY A 561 3.53 -9.13 22.76
CA GLY A 561 4.79 -8.90 22.04
C GLY A 561 5.85 -9.90 22.49
N GLY A 562 6.39 -9.73 23.69
CA GLY A 562 7.22 -10.71 24.36
C GLY A 562 8.59 -10.17 24.74
N LEU A 563 9.66 -10.59 24.04
CA LEU A 563 11.03 -10.09 24.24
C LEU A 563 11.51 -9.35 23.00
N GLY A 564 12.02 -8.14 23.17
CA GLY A 564 12.53 -7.29 22.10
C GLY A 564 11.67 -6.06 21.97
N ASN A 565 12.02 -5.16 21.06
CA ASN A 565 11.31 -3.90 20.89
C ASN A 565 10.20 -4.09 19.87
N ASP A 566 8.98 -4.27 20.35
CA ASP A 566 7.82 -4.66 19.54
C ASP A 566 7.01 -3.44 19.09
N THR A 567 6.30 -3.57 17.97
CA THR A 567 5.30 -2.61 17.50
C THR A 567 3.96 -3.32 17.39
N ILE A 568 2.98 -2.88 18.18
CA ILE A 568 1.68 -3.54 18.32
C ILE A 568 0.56 -2.54 18.04
N ASP A 569 -0.42 -2.95 17.25
CA ASP A 569 -1.67 -2.24 16.98
C ASP A 569 -2.84 -3.19 17.22
N GLY A 570 -3.72 -2.89 18.17
CA GLY A 570 -4.92 -3.69 18.45
C GLY A 570 -5.92 -3.62 17.31
N GLY A 571 -6.24 -2.40 16.88
CA GLY A 571 -7.13 -2.17 15.75
C GLY A 571 -8.52 -1.78 16.23
N ALA A 572 -9.55 -2.55 15.90
CA ALA A 572 -10.94 -2.24 16.22
C ALA A 572 -11.58 -3.35 17.07
N GLY A 573 -12.05 -3.01 18.26
CA GLY A 573 -12.68 -3.91 19.22
C GLY A 573 -12.12 -3.67 20.63
N ASP A 574 -12.63 -4.39 21.63
CA ASP A 574 -12.12 -4.28 23.00
C ASP A 574 -10.90 -5.21 23.19
N ASP A 575 -9.69 -4.69 23.02
CA ASP A 575 -8.44 -5.45 22.95
C ASP A 575 -7.72 -5.60 24.30
N VAL A 576 -6.87 -6.63 24.39
CA VAL A 576 -5.97 -6.85 25.54
C VAL A 576 -4.55 -7.03 25.05
N ILE A 577 -3.72 -6.02 25.29
CA ILE A 577 -2.34 -5.91 24.79
C ILE A 577 -1.35 -5.96 25.95
N GLY A 578 -0.33 -6.81 25.82
CA GLY A 578 0.87 -6.77 26.67
C GLY A 578 2.13 -6.75 25.82
N ALA A 579 2.82 -5.61 25.74
CA ALA A 579 3.97 -5.43 24.86
C ALA A 579 5.17 -6.27 25.32
N GLY A 580 5.54 -6.22 26.59
CA GLY A 580 6.41 -7.23 27.20
C GLY A 580 7.71 -6.66 27.75
N GLN A 581 8.84 -7.06 27.17
CA GLN A 581 10.17 -6.59 27.55
C GLN A 581 10.86 -5.97 26.34
N GLY A 582 11.19 -4.70 26.40
CA GLY A 582 11.73 -3.95 25.28
C GLY A 582 11.36 -2.49 25.45
N ASP A 583 11.93 -1.62 24.61
CA ASP A 583 11.33 -0.29 24.43
C ASP A 583 10.27 -0.45 23.34
N ASP A 584 9.01 -0.60 23.74
CA ASP A 584 7.91 -1.03 22.86
C ASP A 584 7.03 0.13 22.37
N ILE A 585 6.31 -0.08 21.27
CA ILE A 585 5.24 0.79 20.79
C ILE A 585 3.95 -0.01 20.76
N ALA A 586 2.90 0.43 21.47
CA ALA A 586 1.60 -0.25 21.47
C ALA A 586 0.43 0.73 21.40
N ALA A 587 -0.53 0.45 20.52
CA ALA A 587 -1.79 1.18 20.41
C ALA A 587 -2.98 0.23 20.61
N GLY A 588 -3.99 0.65 21.39
CA GLY A 588 -5.27 -0.04 21.53
C GLY A 588 -6.10 0.08 20.25
N GLY A 589 -6.53 1.30 19.93
CA GLY A 589 -7.25 1.61 18.70
C GLY A 589 -8.68 2.07 18.99
N ASP A 590 -9.66 1.52 18.26
CA ASP A 590 -11.08 1.80 18.47
C ASP A 590 -11.67 0.76 19.45
N GLY A 591 -12.10 1.13 20.65
CA GLY A 591 -12.74 0.20 21.59
C GLY A 591 -12.36 0.45 23.04
N ASN A 592 -12.82 -0.37 23.98
CA ASN A 592 -12.43 -0.22 25.38
C ASN A 592 -11.26 -1.17 25.69
N ASP A 593 -10.04 -0.66 25.57
CA ASP A 593 -8.84 -1.47 25.52
C ASP A 593 -8.13 -1.61 26.86
N VAL A 594 -7.30 -2.65 26.96
CA VAL A 594 -6.40 -2.88 28.08
C VAL A 594 -4.97 -2.99 27.57
N VAL A 595 -4.15 -1.97 27.78
CA VAL A 595 -2.78 -1.88 27.27
C VAL A 595 -1.76 -1.90 28.41
N SER A 596 -0.75 -2.75 28.31
CA SER A 596 0.38 -2.81 29.25
C SER A 596 1.71 -2.77 28.50
N GLY A 597 2.55 -1.76 28.77
CA GLY A 597 3.90 -1.65 28.18
C GLY A 597 4.82 -2.75 28.68
N GLY A 598 5.07 -2.78 29.99
CA GLY A 598 5.79 -3.88 30.62
C GLY A 598 7.15 -3.43 31.13
N ALA A 599 8.24 -3.77 30.45
CA ALA A 599 9.57 -3.40 30.93
C ALA A 599 10.45 -2.82 29.82
N GLY A 600 10.80 -1.55 29.99
CA GLY A 600 11.56 -0.72 29.08
C GLY A 600 10.86 0.62 28.94
N ASN A 601 11.34 1.50 28.06
CA ASN A 601 10.74 2.82 27.89
C ASN A 601 9.72 2.74 26.76
N ASP A 602 8.45 2.62 27.13
CA ASP A 602 7.39 2.27 26.20
C ASP A 602 6.66 3.52 25.67
N THR A 603 6.13 3.43 24.46
CA THR A 603 5.21 4.44 23.89
C THR A 603 3.84 3.80 23.71
N LEU A 604 2.86 4.25 24.48
CA LEU A 604 1.54 3.64 24.58
C LEU A 604 0.44 4.61 24.15
N SER A 605 -0.55 4.12 23.40
CA SER A 605 -1.76 4.85 23.04
C SER A 605 -3.01 4.04 23.39
N GLY A 606 -4.03 4.66 24.00
CA GLY A 606 -5.34 4.05 24.19
C GLY A 606 -6.13 4.08 22.88
N GLY A 607 -6.53 5.28 22.47
CA GLY A 607 -7.20 5.51 21.20
C GLY A 607 -8.56 6.15 21.40
N ALA A 608 -9.63 5.48 21.00
CA ALA A 608 -10.99 5.96 21.15
C ALA A 608 -11.82 5.03 22.03
N ASP A 609 -12.76 5.59 22.79
CA ASP A 609 -13.52 4.93 23.86
C ASP A 609 -12.69 4.76 25.15
N ASN A 610 -13.19 4.02 26.15
CA ASN A 610 -12.65 4.13 27.52
C ASN A 610 -11.61 3.04 27.81
N ASP A 611 -10.37 3.45 28.02
CA ASP A 611 -9.21 2.58 28.05
C ASP A 611 -8.62 2.39 29.45
N SER A 612 -7.84 1.32 29.59
CA SER A 612 -7.07 0.99 30.80
C SER A 612 -5.61 0.75 30.44
N ILE A 613 -4.73 1.72 30.72
CA ILE A 613 -3.33 1.71 30.29
C ILE A 613 -2.37 1.66 31.48
N SER A 614 -1.29 0.87 31.37
CA SER A 614 -0.22 0.75 32.37
C SER A 614 1.17 0.73 31.73
N GLY A 615 1.99 1.77 31.96
CA GLY A 615 3.40 1.81 31.53
C GLY A 615 4.25 0.71 32.17
N SER A 616 4.07 0.54 33.49
CA SER A 616 4.73 -0.48 34.33
C SER A 616 6.16 -0.14 34.75
N PHE A 617 7.19 -0.51 33.98
CA PHE A 617 8.60 -0.29 34.36
C PHE A 617 9.39 0.41 33.26
N GLY A 618 9.83 1.63 33.51
CA GLY A 618 10.67 2.38 32.59
C GLY A 618 10.18 3.81 32.50
N ASN A 619 10.78 4.60 31.62
CA ASN A 619 10.33 5.97 31.40
C ASN A 619 9.35 5.98 30.24
N ASP A 620 8.05 5.93 30.54
CA ASP A 620 7.02 5.65 29.55
C ASP A 620 6.39 6.94 29.01
N SER A 621 5.95 6.91 27.76
CA SER A 621 5.18 7.97 27.11
C SER A 621 3.78 7.44 26.80
N ILE A 622 2.76 7.99 27.43
CA ILE A 622 1.39 7.47 27.36
C ILE A 622 0.43 8.57 26.88
N ASP A 623 -0.39 8.26 25.89
CA ASP A 623 -1.50 9.09 25.38
C ASP A 623 -2.79 8.27 25.44
N ALA A 624 -3.71 8.57 26.36
CA ALA A 624 -4.89 7.72 26.54
C ALA A 624 -5.95 7.96 25.47
N GLY A 625 -6.18 9.21 25.07
CA GLY A 625 -6.93 9.54 23.86
C GLY A 625 -8.33 10.08 24.15
N ASP A 626 -9.35 9.58 23.45
CA ASP A 626 -10.75 10.00 23.62
C ASP A 626 -11.50 8.99 24.50
N GLY A 627 -11.85 9.29 25.74
CA GLY A 627 -12.50 8.33 26.63
C GLY A 627 -12.55 8.81 28.08
N ASP A 628 -13.32 8.14 28.95
CA ASP A 628 -13.13 8.27 30.40
C ASP A 628 -12.07 7.21 30.84
N ASP A 629 -10.79 7.54 30.79
CA ASP A 629 -9.69 6.57 30.84
C ASP A 629 -9.14 6.29 32.24
N ILE A 630 -8.41 5.17 32.38
CA ILE A 630 -7.65 4.81 33.58
C ILE A 630 -6.19 4.56 33.21
N VAL A 631 -5.29 5.42 33.67
CA VAL A 631 -3.87 5.40 33.27
C VAL A 631 -2.95 5.32 34.48
N GLY A 632 -1.93 4.47 34.40
CA GLY A 632 -0.83 4.41 35.37
C GLY A 632 0.54 4.38 34.70
N GLY A 633 1.43 5.32 35.03
CA GLY A 633 2.83 5.33 34.56
C GLY A 633 3.62 4.16 35.12
N GLY A 634 3.68 4.04 36.45
CA GLY A 634 4.28 2.92 37.13
C GLY A 634 5.57 3.31 37.83
N THR A 635 6.72 2.88 37.33
CA THR A 635 8.02 3.30 37.88
C THR A 635 8.90 3.88 36.80
N GLY A 636 9.43 5.08 36.99
CA GLY A 636 10.36 5.68 36.05
C GLY A 636 10.33 7.18 36.09
N GLN A 637 10.38 7.82 34.93
CA GLN A 637 9.96 9.20 34.74
C GLN A 637 9.02 9.12 33.54
N ASP A 638 7.74 9.26 33.82
CA ASP A 638 6.69 9.01 32.84
C ASP A 638 6.13 10.33 32.33
N THR A 639 5.65 10.34 31.10
CA THR A 639 4.89 11.44 30.51
C THR A 639 3.53 10.91 30.11
N ILE A 640 2.46 11.45 30.71
CA ILE A 640 1.11 10.92 30.54
C ILE A 640 0.17 12.04 30.12
N LEU A 641 -0.55 11.82 29.02
CA LEU A 641 -1.67 12.63 28.56
C LEU A 641 -2.96 11.81 28.73
N GLY A 642 -3.93 12.34 29.49
CA GLY A 642 -5.28 11.77 29.62
C GLY A 642 -6.04 11.92 28.30
N GLY A 643 -6.21 13.16 27.84
CA GLY A 643 -6.82 13.44 26.55
C GLY A 643 -8.21 14.03 26.72
N ALA A 644 -9.24 13.41 26.16
CA ALA A 644 -10.60 13.95 26.19
C ALA A 644 -11.57 13.01 26.91
N GLY A 645 -12.18 13.47 27.99
CA GLY A 645 -13.11 12.74 28.83
C GLY A 645 -12.70 12.90 30.30
N ASN A 646 -13.32 12.16 31.22
CA ASN A 646 -13.04 12.31 32.65
C ASN A 646 -12.08 11.22 33.10
N ASP A 647 -10.80 11.55 33.13
CA ASP A 647 -9.72 10.58 33.25
C ASP A 647 -9.27 10.34 34.69
N GLN A 648 -8.70 9.16 34.92
CA GLN A 648 -8.00 8.82 36.16
C GLN A 648 -6.53 8.52 35.84
N VAL A 649 -5.67 9.50 36.06
CA VAL A 649 -4.24 9.44 35.72
C VAL A 649 -3.38 9.33 36.98
N GLY A 650 -2.48 8.35 37.03
CA GLY A 650 -1.48 8.21 38.09
C GLY A 650 -0.05 8.10 37.54
N GLY A 651 0.88 8.93 38.00
CA GLY A 651 2.30 8.85 37.62
C GLY A 651 2.98 7.64 38.22
N GLY A 652 2.99 7.55 39.56
CA GLY A 652 3.53 6.40 40.28
C GLY A 652 4.79 6.74 41.06
N GLU A 653 5.87 5.99 40.84
CA GLU A 653 7.18 6.31 41.42
C GLU A 653 8.05 6.94 40.34
N GLY A 654 8.37 8.22 40.45
CA GLY A 654 9.04 8.90 39.35
C GLY A 654 9.02 10.40 39.47
N ASP A 655 9.83 11.07 38.66
CA ASP A 655 9.66 12.52 38.47
C ASP A 655 8.77 12.64 37.21
N ASP A 656 7.44 12.66 37.37
CA ASP A 656 6.47 12.41 36.28
C ASP A 656 5.82 13.70 35.74
N ASP A 657 5.50 13.73 34.45
CA ASP A 657 4.77 14.82 33.79
C ASP A 657 3.35 14.35 33.43
N LEU A 658 2.33 14.88 34.09
CA LEU A 658 0.92 14.48 33.94
C LEU A 658 0.06 15.61 33.38
N PHE A 659 -0.73 15.32 32.34
CA PHE A 659 -1.65 16.25 31.69
C PHE A 659 -3.03 15.61 31.62
N GLY A 660 -4.06 16.24 32.21
CA GLY A 660 -5.44 15.74 32.24
C GLY A 660 -6.08 15.88 30.87
N GLY A 661 -6.33 17.12 30.45
CA GLY A 661 -6.80 17.42 29.10
C GLY A 661 -8.19 18.05 29.15
N ASP A 662 -9.13 17.57 28.35
CA ASP A 662 -10.52 18.06 28.32
C ASP A 662 -11.42 17.16 29.18
N GLY A 663 -11.93 17.62 30.32
CA GLY A 663 -12.91 16.89 31.14
C GLY A 663 -12.69 17.10 32.63
N ASP A 664 -13.51 16.50 33.50
CA ASP A 664 -13.33 16.60 34.95
C ASP A 664 -12.39 15.48 35.44
N ASP A 665 -11.08 15.75 35.51
CA ASP A 665 -10.06 14.71 35.68
C ASP A 665 -9.63 14.45 37.14
N PHE A 666 -9.06 13.28 37.38
CA PHE A 666 -8.37 12.94 38.62
C PHE A 666 -6.90 12.61 38.33
N LEU A 667 -5.99 13.45 38.83
CA LEU A 667 -4.54 13.30 38.63
C LEU A 667 -3.83 13.03 39.95
N ALA A 668 -2.98 12.00 39.97
CA ALA A 668 -2.14 11.66 41.12
C ALA A 668 -0.67 11.49 40.71
N GLY A 669 0.19 12.43 41.09
CA GLY A 669 1.63 12.39 40.78
C GLY A 669 2.30 11.14 41.35
N GLY A 670 2.23 11.01 42.67
CA GLY A 670 2.68 9.82 43.37
C GLY A 670 3.90 10.15 44.23
N GLY A 671 5.08 9.71 43.83
CA GLY A 671 6.30 9.91 44.61
C GLY A 671 7.45 10.47 43.80
N ARG A 672 8.12 11.45 44.40
CA ARG A 672 9.14 12.39 43.89
C ARG A 672 8.49 13.61 43.24
N ASP A 673 9.29 14.36 42.48
CA ASP A 673 8.97 15.72 42.10
C ASP A 673 8.22 15.70 40.76
N ASP A 674 6.92 15.96 40.78
CA ASP A 674 6.03 15.81 39.62
C ASP A 674 5.59 17.16 39.02
N ILE A 675 5.23 17.15 37.73
CA ILE A 675 4.54 18.24 37.03
C ILE A 675 3.14 17.77 36.69
N ILE A 676 2.11 18.52 37.08
CA ILE A 676 0.71 18.15 36.89
C ILE A 676 -0.08 19.33 36.31
N ASP A 677 -0.77 19.13 35.20
CA ASP A 677 -1.67 20.11 34.59
C ASP A 677 -3.06 19.47 34.40
N GLY A 678 -4.08 20.03 35.05
CA GLY A 678 -5.46 19.55 34.94
C GLY A 678 -6.06 19.74 33.55
N GLY A 679 -5.76 20.88 32.90
CA GLY A 679 -6.33 21.20 31.61
C GLY A 679 -7.67 21.93 31.70
N ALA A 680 -8.74 21.39 31.16
CA ALA A 680 -10.03 22.05 31.04
C ALA A 680 -11.13 21.20 31.67
N GLY A 681 -11.71 21.67 32.78
CA GLY A 681 -12.76 21.00 33.50
C GLY A 681 -12.63 21.28 34.99
N ASN A 682 -13.27 20.48 35.84
CA ASN A 682 -13.17 20.63 37.28
C ASN A 682 -12.31 19.52 37.85
N ASP A 683 -11.01 19.77 37.92
CA ASP A 683 -10.04 18.70 38.10
C ASP A 683 -9.72 18.47 39.58
N THR A 684 -9.27 17.26 39.90
CA THR A 684 -8.80 16.89 41.24
C THR A 684 -7.35 16.46 41.17
N LEU A 685 -6.45 17.30 41.70
CA LEU A 685 -5.01 17.09 41.62
C LEU A 685 -4.46 16.69 42.99
N ASN A 686 -3.76 15.57 43.06
CA ASN A 686 -3.07 15.07 44.24
C ASN A 686 -1.61 14.72 43.92
N ALA A 687 -0.72 15.70 44.01
CA ALA A 687 0.67 15.50 43.59
C ALA A 687 1.43 14.44 44.41
N GLY A 688 1.11 14.29 45.70
CA GLY A 688 1.66 13.19 46.51
C GLY A 688 2.88 13.62 47.31
N ALA A 689 4.00 12.91 47.17
CA ALA A 689 5.19 13.12 47.98
C ALA A 689 6.37 13.61 47.14
N GLY A 690 6.87 14.81 47.39
CA GLY A 690 7.93 15.41 46.60
C GLY A 690 7.68 16.90 46.47
N SER A 691 8.53 17.58 45.72
CA SER A 691 8.36 19.02 45.46
C SER A 691 7.75 19.22 44.09
N ASP A 692 6.44 19.44 44.07
CA ASP A 692 5.64 19.32 42.85
C ASP A 692 5.27 20.67 42.22
N GLU A 693 5.02 20.69 40.92
CA GLU A 693 4.44 21.82 40.19
C GLU A 693 3.05 21.44 39.67
N MET A 694 2.03 22.24 40.01
CA MET A 694 0.64 22.00 39.63
C MET A 694 0.03 23.21 38.91
N ALA A 695 -0.77 22.94 37.89
CA ALA A 695 -1.69 23.87 37.24
C ALA A 695 -3.09 23.24 37.22
N GLY A 696 -4.11 23.99 37.65
CA GLY A 696 -5.50 23.52 37.60
C GLY A 696 -6.10 23.67 36.21
N GLY A 697 -5.78 24.77 35.53
CA GLY A 697 -6.27 25.08 34.19
C GLY A 697 -7.59 25.83 34.19
N GLU A 698 -8.48 25.50 33.24
CA GLU A 698 -9.80 26.11 33.12
C GLU A 698 -10.86 25.35 33.91
N GLY A 699 -11.40 25.94 34.97
CA GLY A 699 -12.60 25.44 35.62
C GLY A 699 -12.49 25.56 37.12
N ALA A 700 -13.12 24.65 37.88
CA ALA A 700 -13.13 24.73 39.35
C ALA A 700 -12.41 23.56 39.98
N ASP A 701 -11.13 23.79 40.27
CA ASP A 701 -10.22 22.70 40.57
C ASP A 701 -10.06 22.46 42.08
N LEU A 702 -9.67 21.23 42.41
CA LEU A 702 -9.45 20.75 43.76
C LEU A 702 -8.02 20.24 43.93
N PHE A 703 -7.20 21.04 44.62
CA PHE A 703 -5.86 20.63 45.02
C PHE A 703 -5.90 19.87 46.35
N VAL A 704 -5.48 18.61 46.34
CA VAL A 704 -5.59 17.65 47.44
C VAL A 704 -4.26 17.47 48.15
N PHE A 705 -4.26 17.73 49.45
CA PHE A 705 -3.11 17.53 50.33
C PHE A 705 -3.48 16.51 51.42
N ASN A 706 -3.17 15.23 51.21
CA ASN A 706 -3.63 14.13 52.08
C ASN A 706 -2.56 13.10 52.54
N GLU A 707 -1.38 13.10 51.91
CA GLU A 707 -0.19 12.27 52.18
C GLU A 707 1.04 13.18 52.26
N PHE A 708 1.97 12.96 53.20
CA PHE A 708 3.02 13.95 53.50
C PHE A 708 4.34 13.34 53.96
N VAL A 709 5.44 13.81 53.36
CA VAL A 709 6.81 13.68 53.87
C VAL A 709 7.31 15.07 54.26
N ALA A 710 7.62 15.31 55.53
CA ALA A 710 8.00 16.65 55.98
C ALA A 710 9.30 17.15 55.33
N GLY A 711 9.23 18.30 54.66
CA GLY A 711 10.38 18.99 54.08
C GLY A 711 10.24 19.36 52.60
N ASP A 712 9.11 19.02 51.99
CA ASP A 712 8.85 19.21 50.56
C ASP A 712 8.22 20.59 50.26
N PHE A 713 8.19 20.96 48.97
CA PHE A 713 7.72 22.27 48.49
C PHE A 713 6.87 22.14 47.23
N ASP A 714 5.62 22.58 47.29
CA ASP A 714 4.66 22.48 46.18
C ASP A 714 4.37 23.88 45.60
N LEU A 715 4.36 23.98 44.27
CA LEU A 715 4.06 25.19 43.52
C LEU A 715 2.75 25.03 42.78
N ILE A 716 1.81 25.96 42.95
CA ILE A 716 0.60 26.07 42.13
C ILE A 716 0.69 27.34 41.31
N THR A 717 0.63 27.22 39.98
CA THR A 717 1.02 28.29 39.05
C THR A 717 -0.14 29.21 38.63
N ASP A 718 -1.39 28.75 38.74
CA ASP A 718 -2.54 29.42 38.11
C ASP A 718 -3.81 29.55 38.98
N PHE A 719 -3.76 29.14 40.25
CA PHE A 719 -4.90 29.14 41.19
C PHE A 719 -5.86 30.36 41.06
N GLU A 720 -7.10 30.12 40.63
CA GLU A 720 -8.16 31.12 40.48
C GLU A 720 -8.98 31.30 41.77
N VAL A 721 -8.78 32.44 42.43
CA VAL A 721 -9.46 32.77 43.68
C VAL A 721 -10.98 32.79 43.52
N GLY A 722 -11.65 31.93 44.30
CA GLY A 722 -13.10 31.86 44.37
C GLY A 722 -13.74 30.95 43.33
N ILE A 723 -12.91 30.31 42.51
CA ILE A 723 -13.29 29.20 41.64
C ILE A 723 -12.63 27.93 42.19
N ASP A 724 -11.31 27.95 42.39
CA ASP A 724 -10.54 26.80 42.86
C ASP A 724 -10.56 26.64 44.37
N SER A 725 -10.25 25.42 44.83
CA SER A 725 -10.29 25.05 46.23
C SER A 725 -9.23 24.03 46.63
N PHE A 726 -9.00 23.95 47.95
CA PHE A 726 -8.08 23.02 48.58
C PHE A 726 -8.83 21.98 49.41
N PHE A 727 -8.42 20.73 49.32
CA PHE A 727 -8.73 19.71 50.31
C PHE A 727 -7.50 19.42 51.18
N ILE A 728 -7.60 19.72 52.47
CA ILE A 728 -6.48 19.54 53.41
C ILE A 728 -6.86 18.53 54.49
N ARG A 729 -6.10 17.44 54.59
CA ARG A 729 -6.12 16.55 55.75
C ARG A 729 -5.10 17.03 56.78
N VAL A 730 -5.54 17.35 58.00
CA VAL A 730 -4.65 17.85 59.05
C VAL A 730 -4.41 16.84 60.17
N ASN A 731 -3.16 16.64 60.55
CA ASN A 731 -2.82 15.87 61.75
C ASN A 731 -2.66 16.82 62.95
N ASP A 732 -3.52 16.70 63.97
CA ASP A 732 -3.40 17.42 65.24
C ASP A 732 -3.40 18.97 65.15
N LEU A 733 -4.08 19.59 64.17
CA LEU A 733 -4.18 21.07 64.10
C LEU A 733 -5.04 21.63 65.27
N ASP A 734 -4.39 22.20 66.28
CA ASP A 734 -5.07 22.95 67.34
C ASP A 734 -5.48 24.33 66.79
N ASN A 735 -6.78 24.51 66.50
CA ASN A 735 -7.34 25.80 66.07
C ASN A 735 -7.34 26.88 67.16
N GLY A 736 -6.68 26.63 68.30
CA GLY A 736 -6.54 27.56 69.42
C GLY A 736 -7.88 27.93 70.08
N GLY A 737 -8.95 27.19 69.78
CA GLY A 737 -10.32 27.49 70.21
C GLY A 737 -11.04 28.59 69.41
N ASN A 738 -10.49 29.05 68.28
CA ASN A 738 -11.03 30.15 67.47
C ASN A 738 -11.94 29.71 66.30
N GLY A 739 -12.39 28.45 66.29
CA GLY A 739 -13.19 27.91 65.19
C GLY A 739 -12.39 27.86 63.88
N LEU A 740 -13.07 28.01 62.73
CA LEU A 740 -12.44 27.88 61.41
C LEU A 740 -11.33 28.92 61.14
N GLN A 741 -11.40 30.13 61.71
CA GLN A 741 -10.34 31.14 61.58
C GLN A 741 -9.00 30.69 62.21
N GLY A 742 -9.07 29.84 63.24
CA GLY A 742 -7.87 29.28 63.85
C GLY A 742 -7.11 28.32 62.95
N PHE A 743 -7.75 27.76 61.90
CA PHE A 743 -7.07 26.94 60.90
C PHE A 743 -6.25 27.79 59.93
N PHE A 744 -6.77 28.95 59.49
CA PHE A 744 -6.00 29.92 58.70
C PHE A 744 -4.75 30.42 59.44
N ASP A 745 -4.91 30.75 60.72
CA ASP A 745 -3.78 31.17 61.56
C ASP A 745 -2.74 30.04 61.71
N ALA A 746 -3.19 28.77 61.73
CA ALA A 746 -2.34 27.60 61.86
C ALA A 746 -1.61 27.21 60.56
N LEU A 747 -2.21 27.45 59.39
CA LEU A 747 -1.55 27.31 58.09
C LEU A 747 -0.43 28.34 57.88
N GLY A 748 -0.45 29.44 58.64
CA GLY A 748 0.63 30.43 58.60
C GLY A 748 0.76 31.15 57.26
N ILE A 749 -0.37 31.40 56.58
CA ILE A 749 -0.41 32.01 55.25
C ILE A 749 0.26 33.39 55.26
N VAL A 750 1.26 33.60 54.41
CA VAL A 750 2.05 34.85 54.28
C VAL A 750 2.27 35.21 52.82
N ASP A 751 2.35 36.51 52.52
CA ASP A 751 2.79 36.97 51.20
C ASP A 751 4.32 36.89 51.08
N THR A 752 4.79 36.32 49.97
CA THR A 752 6.19 36.38 49.53
C THR A 752 6.36 37.36 48.36
N VAL A 753 7.52 37.34 47.72
CA VAL A 753 7.73 38.10 46.47
C VAL A 753 7.08 37.43 45.26
N ALA A 754 6.80 36.11 45.34
CA ALA A 754 6.26 35.30 44.25
C ALA A 754 4.73 35.13 44.37
N GLY A 755 4.20 35.12 45.59
CA GLY A 755 2.77 34.99 45.87
C GLY A 755 2.50 34.51 47.30
N ALA A 756 1.30 33.98 47.55
CA ALA A 756 0.88 33.52 48.87
C ALA A 756 1.51 32.15 49.18
N GLN A 757 2.17 32.04 50.34
CA GLN A 757 2.78 30.79 50.80
C GLN A 757 2.18 30.36 52.13
N PHE A 758 1.93 29.07 52.32
CA PHE A 758 1.46 28.50 53.57
C PHE A 758 2.06 27.12 53.83
N ASN A 759 1.97 26.63 55.06
CA ASN A 759 2.53 25.34 55.43
C ASN A 759 1.42 24.35 55.81
N VAL A 760 1.46 23.17 55.21
CA VAL A 760 0.55 22.04 55.50
C VAL A 760 1.37 20.88 56.02
N ASN A 761 1.18 20.52 57.30
CA ASN A 761 1.83 19.37 57.94
C ASN A 761 3.38 19.29 57.79
N GLY A 762 4.06 20.41 57.53
CA GLY A 762 5.51 20.45 57.32
C GLY A 762 5.94 20.68 55.87
N ASN A 763 5.01 20.70 54.92
CA ASN A 763 5.27 20.99 53.49
C ASN A 763 4.87 22.43 53.19
N ASP A 764 5.69 23.13 52.42
CA ASP A 764 5.46 24.52 52.04
C ASP A 764 4.74 24.56 50.69
N VAL A 765 3.57 25.19 50.62
CA VAL A 765 2.80 25.38 49.38
C VAL A 765 2.87 26.84 48.97
N LEU A 766 3.25 27.13 47.73
CA LEU A 766 3.28 28.47 47.13
C LEU A 766 2.25 28.58 46.02
N LEU A 767 1.39 29.58 46.10
CA LEU A 767 0.50 29.99 45.01
C LEU A 767 1.16 31.15 44.26
N GLU A 768 1.53 30.95 43.00
CA GLU A 768 2.13 32.01 42.19
C GLU A 768 1.11 33.13 41.91
N ALA A 769 1.55 34.39 42.02
CA ALA A 769 0.76 35.59 41.72
C ALA A 769 -0.56 35.80 42.51
N VAL A 770 -0.90 34.92 43.46
CA VAL A 770 -2.03 35.08 44.39
C VAL A 770 -1.59 35.82 45.64
N LEU A 771 -2.43 36.70 46.19
CA LEU A 771 -2.18 37.37 47.47
C LEU A 771 -2.89 36.66 48.62
N ALA A 772 -2.24 36.57 49.78
CA ALA A 772 -2.79 35.94 50.98
C ALA A 772 -4.11 36.56 51.46
N ALA A 773 -4.36 37.83 51.13
CA ALA A 773 -5.58 38.55 51.48
C ALA A 773 -6.80 38.16 50.62
N ASP A 774 -6.58 37.53 49.47
CA ASP A 774 -7.63 37.13 48.54
C ASP A 774 -8.16 35.72 48.86
N LEU A 775 -7.37 34.90 49.56
CA LEU A 775 -7.79 33.60 50.04
C LEU A 775 -8.85 33.73 51.15
N THR A 776 -9.96 33.00 50.99
CA THR A 776 -11.06 32.99 51.97
C THR A 776 -11.35 31.58 52.45
N LEU A 777 -12.18 31.47 53.49
CA LEU A 777 -12.57 30.18 54.05
C LEU A 777 -13.20 29.24 53.02
N ASP A 778 -13.87 29.79 52.00
CA ASP A 778 -14.53 29.01 50.97
C ASP A 778 -13.51 28.33 50.03
N SER A 779 -12.24 28.77 50.04
CA SER A 779 -11.13 28.15 49.32
C SER A 779 -10.62 26.87 49.99
N PHE A 780 -11.07 26.52 51.20
CA PHE A 780 -10.50 25.39 51.96
C PHE A 780 -11.57 24.45 52.54
N THR A 781 -11.39 23.16 52.27
CA THR A 781 -12.08 22.07 52.95
C THR A 781 -11.10 21.32 53.86
N PHE A 782 -11.46 21.14 55.13
CA PHE A 782 -10.60 20.47 56.12
C PHE A 782 -11.22 19.14 56.57
N LEU A 783 -10.41 18.08 56.64
CA LEU A 783 -10.76 16.78 57.24
C LEU A 783 -10.01 16.51 58.55
#